data_AF-A0AAX2F390-F1
#
_entry.id   AF-A0AAX2F390-F1
#
_cell.length_a   1.000
_cell.length_b   1.000
_cell.length_c   1.000
_cell.angle_alpha   90.00
_cell.angle_beta   90.00
_cell.angle_gamma   90.00
#
_symmetry.space_group_name_H-M   'P 1'
#
loop_
_entity.id
_entity.type
_entity.pdbx_description
1 polymer ?
#
loop_
_entity_poly.entity_id
_entity_poly.type
_entity_poly.pdbx_seq_one_letter_code
_entity_poly.pdbx_strand_id
1 'polypeptide(L)'
;MASVADIRTYVYGATYDSWNRVQTMTYPDGEVVTYHYNAAGQVESMTSNKQGRQSVIVDRIGYDKEGHTVYTKLGNGTETTYTYDKQRERLQVMNLTADGQTVMENRYRYDAVDNILGITNATDPTSLTKLNRAKLGGRSSHTYEYDELNRLIHASGKAKRASYDMVMSFGRMSEPLTKVQKVDSTTTAKSYNFAYKYEDSNHPTAPTQIGHDHYTYDANGNPTLVTNDSTNTTREMYWDEDNRLMVLSDNGKTSRYTYNAAGERIMKSYGTMEGVYINGAPQGITLTDVDFRLHQDKMSKLFCAWFALKFHETDNFTLYPASILSVNKNRFTKHYFIGDKRIASRIGTGLFNNVYGRNGSYVTAGQQDYAERMNQIQTQKEAYYKKVGVAPGVPTEKGAYGDPENTGVGYNSVLTELGNHDVPQGWIQTPRPNTTPSTNPGPPVSWNDPSNPDDPQAGYGYIANDTTKEETFFYHSDHLGSTSYITDDKANITQYDAYLPYGELLVDEHSSSEDLPYKFNGKQFDEETGLYYYGARYLNPMTSLWYGVDPLAEKYQFLGSYVYCSANPIKIIDVDGNDEFHVNGNGNIIKVVNNNSANITIVSPDGSKKYFSDYETKSIFLGWGNGKNRQIIANVAAYYAKAIGIKATVGTIGEIRKDETAYYEPKDNGIWIPAGENGTPDILLKNKYNLMNTLFHEDMHFQDNHRGMGESHFLHASVVSRASSHWTFAMTTQDYKAGQAIYFSQLAMNAYYNPPKDANYTKQDVLKLISNFNKTNKGNIRLYFDEKRKIMNISIDNNNLGSLRYKKSDKTMNL
;
A
#
# COMPACT_ATOMS: atom_id res chain seq x y z
N MET A 1 -9.34 16.24 36.45
CA MET A 1 -7.87 16.30 36.67
C MET A 1 -7.23 15.26 35.75
N ALA A 2 -6.61 15.68 34.65
CA ALA A 2 -5.75 14.78 33.88
C ALA A 2 -4.52 14.42 34.73
N SER A 3 -4.08 13.17 34.71
CA SER A 3 -2.80 12.81 35.32
C SER A 3 -1.66 13.50 34.58
N VAL A 4 -0.61 13.87 35.30
CA VAL A 4 0.60 14.53 34.79
C VAL A 4 1.32 13.62 33.78
N ALA A 5 0.84 13.66 32.54
CA ALA A 5 1.56 13.18 31.39
C ALA A 5 2.55 14.27 30.97
N ASP A 6 3.78 13.85 30.68
CA ASP A 6 4.85 14.70 30.18
C ASP A 6 4.45 15.18 28.77
N ILE A 7 3.85 16.37 28.64
CA ILE A 7 3.36 16.87 27.35
C ILE A 7 4.57 17.25 26.49
N ARG A 8 4.77 16.52 25.39
CA ARG A 8 5.84 16.74 24.42
C ARG A 8 5.24 17.05 23.05
N THR A 9 5.78 18.03 22.36
CA THR A 9 5.34 18.38 21.00
C THR A 9 6.47 18.10 20.01
N TYR A 10 6.13 17.52 18.86
CA TYR A 10 7.08 17.17 17.80
C TYR A 10 6.67 17.91 16.52
N VAL A 11 7.45 18.90 16.11
CA VAL A 11 7.12 19.76 14.95
C VAL A 11 8.10 19.46 13.82
N TYR A 12 7.60 18.82 12.76
CA TYR A 12 8.32 18.62 11.51
C TYR A 12 7.68 19.45 10.40
N GLY A 13 8.38 19.64 9.28
CA GLY A 13 7.85 20.36 8.13
C GLY A 13 8.49 19.92 6.83
N ALA A 14 7.75 20.01 5.73
CA ALA A 14 8.24 19.66 4.40
C ALA A 14 7.99 20.81 3.42
N THR A 15 8.92 21.03 2.50
CA THR A 15 8.72 21.92 1.35
C THR A 15 8.64 21.08 0.08
N TYR A 16 7.91 21.58 -0.92
CA TYR A 16 7.63 20.88 -2.17
C TYR A 16 7.97 21.74 -3.38
N ASP A 17 8.34 21.11 -4.48
CA ASP A 17 8.49 21.80 -5.77
C ASP A 17 7.16 21.95 -6.52
N SER A 18 7.22 22.57 -7.71
CA SER A 18 6.06 22.75 -8.60
C SER A 18 5.45 21.45 -9.15
N TRP A 19 6.06 20.29 -8.88
CA TRP A 19 5.56 18.95 -9.23
C TRP A 19 5.13 18.16 -7.98
N ASN A 20 4.98 18.82 -6.84
CA ASN A 20 4.57 18.24 -5.55
C ASN A 20 5.54 17.19 -5.00
N ARG A 21 6.84 17.30 -5.32
CA ARG A 21 7.91 16.43 -4.79
C ARG A 21 8.62 17.11 -3.64
N VAL A 22 8.98 16.36 -2.59
CA VAL A 22 9.62 16.90 -1.37
C VAL A 22 10.99 17.48 -1.71
N GLN A 23 11.17 18.80 -1.59
CA GLN A 23 12.48 19.46 -1.70
C GLN A 23 13.26 19.38 -0.40
N THR A 24 12.63 19.73 0.72
CA THR A 24 13.23 19.62 2.06
C THR A 24 12.30 18.95 3.06
N MET A 25 12.90 18.30 4.05
CA MET A 25 12.24 17.76 5.24
C MET A 25 13.00 18.24 6.47
N THR A 26 12.36 19.07 7.29
CA THR A 26 12.88 19.54 8.57
C THR A 26 12.34 18.65 9.69
N TYR A 27 13.25 17.98 10.39
CA TYR A 27 12.95 17.04 11.46
C TYR A 27 12.68 17.78 12.78
N PRO A 28 11.99 17.16 13.77
CA PRO A 28 11.70 17.79 15.05
C PRO A 28 12.90 18.21 15.90
N ASP A 29 14.12 17.78 15.57
CA ASP A 29 15.38 18.20 16.21
C ASP A 29 16.08 19.38 15.48
N GLY A 30 15.43 19.95 14.46
CA GLY A 30 15.94 21.05 13.65
C GLY A 30 16.92 20.64 12.55
N GLU A 31 17.13 19.33 12.29
CA GLU A 31 17.87 18.91 11.10
C GLU A 31 17.03 19.12 9.83
N VAL A 32 17.58 19.84 8.86
CA VAL A 32 16.99 20.01 7.53
C VAL A 32 17.66 19.04 6.56
N VAL A 33 16.90 18.08 6.04
CA VAL A 33 17.31 17.22 4.92
C VAL A 33 16.82 17.84 3.62
N THR A 34 17.69 17.88 2.60
CA THR A 34 17.40 18.37 1.25
C THR A 34 17.54 17.23 0.25
N TYR A 35 16.54 17.05 -0.59
CA TYR A 35 16.50 16.09 -1.68
C TYR A 35 16.88 16.79 -2.98
N HIS A 36 17.89 16.27 -3.66
CA HIS A 36 18.31 16.75 -4.98
C HIS A 36 17.80 15.79 -6.04
N TYR A 37 17.21 16.33 -7.11
CA TYR A 37 16.58 15.53 -8.16
C TYR A 37 17.27 15.75 -9.51
N ASN A 38 17.42 14.66 -10.26
CA ASN A 38 17.88 14.73 -11.65
C ASN A 38 16.79 15.31 -12.58
N ALA A 39 17.17 15.60 -13.82
CA ALA A 39 16.28 16.15 -14.84
C ALA A 39 15.10 15.22 -15.24
N ALA A 40 15.20 13.92 -14.94
CA ALA A 40 14.13 12.94 -15.16
C ALA A 40 13.15 12.83 -13.96
N GLY A 41 13.37 13.62 -12.91
CA GLY A 41 12.48 13.72 -11.76
C GLY A 41 12.82 12.79 -10.60
N GLN A 42 13.90 12.01 -10.66
CA GLN A 42 14.28 11.01 -9.67
C GLN A 42 15.29 11.57 -8.66
N VAL A 43 15.30 11.07 -7.42
CA VAL A 43 16.24 11.51 -6.37
C VAL A 43 17.66 11.10 -6.76
N GLU A 44 18.56 12.06 -6.89
CA GLU A 44 19.96 11.82 -7.26
C GLU A 44 20.89 11.86 -6.04
N SER A 45 20.61 12.69 -5.03
CA SER A 45 21.37 12.74 -3.78
C SER A 45 20.55 13.34 -2.63
N MET A 46 21.05 13.17 -1.40
CA MET A 46 20.43 13.69 -0.17
C MET A 46 21.50 14.25 0.76
N THR A 47 21.37 15.54 1.09
CA THR A 47 22.24 16.24 2.04
C THR A 47 21.45 16.68 3.26
N SER A 48 22.06 16.71 4.44
CA SER A 48 21.46 17.28 5.64
C SER A 48 22.27 18.43 6.22
N ASN A 49 21.60 19.29 6.98
CA ASN A 49 22.18 20.41 7.71
C ASN A 49 21.52 20.48 9.09
N LYS A 50 22.31 20.33 10.16
CA LYS A 50 21.88 20.57 11.54
C LYS A 50 22.74 21.67 12.14
N GLN A 51 22.12 22.80 12.49
CA GLN A 51 22.78 23.97 13.10
C GLN A 51 24.03 24.46 12.35
N GLY A 52 23.98 24.46 11.01
CA GLY A 52 25.10 24.87 10.14
C GLY A 52 26.10 23.76 9.81
N ARG A 53 26.03 22.61 10.49
CA ARG A 53 26.85 21.44 10.17
C ARG A 53 26.20 20.65 9.04
N GLN A 54 26.80 20.71 7.86
CA GLN A 54 26.38 19.91 6.71
C GLN A 54 26.86 18.46 6.82
N SER A 55 26.13 17.53 6.22
CA SER A 55 26.46 16.11 6.09
C SER A 55 25.80 15.50 4.85
N VAL A 56 26.38 14.45 4.30
CA VAL A 56 25.80 13.69 3.18
C VAL A 56 25.10 12.46 3.74
N ILE A 57 23.85 12.21 3.32
CA ILE A 57 23.12 10.98 3.64
C ILE A 57 23.19 10.01 2.44
N VAL A 58 23.00 10.55 1.24
CA VAL A 58 23.15 9.84 -0.04
C VAL A 58 24.00 10.71 -0.94
N ASP A 59 25.17 10.22 -1.35
CA ASP A 59 26.09 10.93 -2.24
C ASP A 59 25.56 10.92 -3.68
N ARG A 60 25.07 9.76 -4.12
CA ARG A 60 24.66 9.57 -5.51
C ARG A 60 23.70 8.41 -5.70
N ILE A 61 22.77 8.55 -6.64
CA ILE A 61 22.01 7.46 -7.23
C ILE A 61 22.13 7.55 -8.75
N GLY A 62 22.57 6.47 -9.36
CA GLY A 62 22.57 6.29 -10.81
C GLY A 62 21.36 5.49 -11.26
N TYR A 63 20.73 5.93 -12.34
CA TYR A 63 19.62 5.25 -12.98
C TYR A 63 19.96 4.90 -14.44
N ASP A 64 19.42 3.79 -14.96
CA ASP A 64 19.46 3.52 -16.41
C ASP A 64 18.38 4.32 -17.16
N LYS A 65 18.30 4.15 -18.49
CA LYS A 65 17.26 4.79 -19.32
C LYS A 65 15.87 4.18 -19.11
N GLU A 66 15.82 2.95 -18.58
CA GLU A 66 14.66 2.29 -18.00
C GLU A 66 14.40 2.75 -16.54
N GLY A 67 15.12 3.77 -16.06
CA GLY A 67 15.05 4.35 -14.72
C GLY A 67 15.08 3.37 -13.54
N HIS A 68 15.60 2.15 -13.71
CA HIS A 68 15.99 1.28 -12.61
C HIS A 68 17.18 1.89 -11.87
N THR A 69 17.30 1.64 -10.58
CA THR A 69 18.49 2.04 -9.83
C THR A 69 19.66 1.15 -10.23
N VAL A 70 20.63 1.64 -10.99
CA VAL A 70 21.83 0.87 -11.35
C VAL A 70 22.99 1.08 -10.37
N TYR A 71 22.95 2.15 -9.59
CA TYR A 71 24.00 2.49 -8.63
C TYR A 71 23.45 3.30 -7.45
N THR A 72 23.94 3.05 -6.24
CA THR A 72 23.74 3.92 -5.06
C THR A 72 25.05 4.07 -4.30
N LYS A 73 25.38 5.30 -3.90
CA LYS A 73 26.46 5.61 -2.97
C LYS A 73 25.91 6.35 -1.76
N LEU A 74 26.11 5.81 -0.56
CA LEU A 74 25.62 6.39 0.68
C LEU A 74 26.67 7.30 1.34
N GLY A 75 26.24 8.13 2.29
CA GLY A 75 27.08 9.12 2.95
C GLY A 75 28.30 8.58 3.71
N ASN A 76 28.28 7.30 4.10
CA ASN A 76 29.44 6.61 4.71
C ASN A 76 30.42 6.01 3.67
N GLY A 77 30.18 6.20 2.37
CA GLY A 77 31.03 5.70 1.30
C GLY A 77 30.80 4.24 0.89
N THR A 78 29.75 3.59 1.40
CA THR A 78 29.28 2.29 0.86
C THR A 78 28.63 2.48 -0.52
N GLU A 79 28.85 1.51 -1.41
CA GLU A 79 28.40 1.57 -2.81
C GLU A 79 27.72 0.26 -3.22
N THR A 80 26.51 0.35 -3.76
CA THR A 80 25.76 -0.79 -4.32
C THR A 80 25.58 -0.61 -5.82
N THR A 81 25.82 -1.68 -6.57
CA THR A 81 25.65 -1.77 -8.02
C THR A 81 24.60 -2.82 -8.35
N TYR A 82 23.78 -2.54 -9.37
CA TYR A 82 22.68 -3.39 -9.79
C TYR A 82 22.79 -3.69 -11.29
N THR A 83 22.69 -4.97 -11.66
CA THR A 83 22.72 -5.43 -13.05
C THR A 83 21.39 -6.08 -13.40
N TYR A 84 20.75 -5.63 -14.48
CA TYR A 84 19.44 -6.12 -14.93
C TYR A 84 19.55 -6.87 -16.26
N ASP A 85 18.67 -7.86 -16.44
CA ASP A 85 18.41 -8.49 -17.73
C ASP A 85 17.79 -7.46 -18.69
N LYS A 86 18.39 -7.27 -19.87
CA LYS A 86 17.96 -6.25 -20.84
C LYS A 86 16.68 -6.58 -21.61
N GLN A 87 16.18 -7.81 -21.53
CA GLN A 87 14.93 -8.24 -22.19
C GLN A 87 13.77 -8.37 -21.20
N ARG A 88 14.05 -8.81 -19.96
CA ARG A 88 13.05 -9.06 -18.93
C ARG A 88 12.95 -7.99 -17.85
N GLU A 89 13.89 -7.04 -17.82
CA GLU A 89 13.97 -6.01 -16.78
C GLU A 89 13.96 -6.61 -15.35
N ARG A 90 14.72 -7.71 -15.17
CA ARG A 90 14.88 -8.42 -13.88
C ARG A 90 16.28 -8.28 -13.33
N LEU A 91 16.38 -8.06 -12.02
CA LEU A 91 17.64 -7.91 -11.30
C LEU A 91 18.44 -9.22 -11.34
N GLN A 92 19.53 -9.28 -12.08
CA GLN A 92 20.41 -10.45 -12.16
C GLN A 92 21.48 -10.46 -11.05
N VAL A 93 22.01 -9.29 -10.71
CA VAL A 93 23.08 -9.13 -9.70
C VAL A 93 22.87 -7.87 -8.88
N MET A 94 22.96 -7.97 -7.55
CA MET A 94 23.10 -6.86 -6.61
C MET A 94 24.45 -7.01 -5.88
N ASN A 95 25.35 -6.05 -6.03
CA ASN A 95 26.70 -6.10 -5.49
C ASN A 95 26.98 -4.87 -4.60
N LEU A 96 27.10 -5.11 -3.29
CA LEU A 96 27.42 -4.13 -2.24
C LEU A 96 28.92 -4.16 -1.94
N THR A 97 29.53 -2.98 -1.87
CA THR A 97 30.94 -2.78 -1.56
C THR A 97 31.14 -1.70 -0.49
N ALA A 98 32.24 -1.81 0.26
CA ALA A 98 32.71 -0.82 1.22
C ALA A 98 34.23 -0.69 1.10
N ASP A 99 34.76 0.54 1.02
CA ASP A 99 36.21 0.80 0.78
C ASP A 99 36.76 0.04 -0.46
N GLY A 100 35.93 -0.11 -1.49
CA GLY A 100 36.23 -0.88 -2.71
C GLY A 100 36.21 -2.41 -2.56
N GLN A 101 35.91 -2.94 -1.38
CA GLN A 101 35.86 -4.38 -1.11
C GLN A 101 34.41 -4.89 -1.09
N THR A 102 34.13 -6.03 -1.73
CA THR A 102 32.77 -6.60 -1.75
C THR A 102 32.34 -7.13 -0.39
N VAL A 103 31.16 -6.72 0.06
CA VAL A 103 30.50 -7.18 1.29
C VAL A 103 29.45 -8.25 0.99
N MET A 104 28.68 -8.07 -0.11
CA MET A 104 27.61 -8.98 -0.54
C MET A 104 27.49 -8.94 -2.06
N GLU A 105 27.35 -10.08 -2.71
CA GLU A 105 27.01 -10.18 -4.14
C GLU A 105 25.86 -11.18 -4.34
N ASN A 106 24.62 -10.71 -4.32
CA ASN A 106 23.45 -11.56 -4.56
C ASN A 106 23.25 -11.75 -6.07
N ARG A 107 23.21 -13.00 -6.52
CA ARG A 107 22.88 -13.40 -7.89
C ARG A 107 21.56 -14.16 -7.94
N TYR A 108 20.70 -13.78 -8.87
CA TYR A 108 19.30 -14.24 -8.95
C TYR A 108 19.08 -15.19 -10.14
N ARG A 109 18.27 -16.23 -9.93
CA ARG A 109 17.76 -17.11 -10.99
C ARG A 109 16.24 -17.03 -11.05
N TYR A 110 15.68 -17.04 -12.25
CA TYR A 110 14.24 -16.90 -12.49
C TYR A 110 13.70 -18.04 -13.37
N ASP A 111 12.40 -18.33 -13.26
CA ASP A 111 11.67 -19.15 -14.23
C ASP A 111 11.17 -18.32 -15.43
N ALA A 112 10.18 -18.83 -16.16
CA ALA A 112 9.59 -18.15 -17.32
C ALA A 112 8.52 -17.10 -16.97
N VAL A 113 8.03 -17.08 -15.72
CA VAL A 113 7.01 -16.15 -15.22
C VAL A 113 7.56 -15.26 -14.10
N ASP A 114 8.88 -15.17 -14.01
CA ASP A 114 9.68 -14.38 -13.05
C ASP A 114 9.51 -14.76 -11.57
N ASN A 115 9.17 -16.00 -11.24
CA ASN A 115 9.41 -16.50 -9.87
C ASN A 115 10.92 -16.70 -9.67
N ILE A 116 11.43 -16.38 -8.48
CA ILE A 116 12.86 -16.52 -8.17
C ILE A 116 13.13 -17.98 -7.79
N LEU A 117 13.85 -18.71 -8.63
CA LEU A 117 14.26 -20.11 -8.40
C LEU A 117 15.46 -20.25 -7.45
N GLY A 118 16.11 -19.14 -7.11
CA GLY A 118 17.17 -19.12 -6.12
C GLY A 118 18.00 -17.84 -6.10
N ILE A 119 18.68 -17.62 -4.97
CA ILE A 119 19.54 -16.47 -4.71
C ILE A 119 20.87 -17.01 -4.15
N THR A 120 22.00 -16.61 -4.71
CA THR A 120 23.33 -17.04 -4.23
C THR A 120 24.24 -15.85 -3.95
N ASN A 121 24.84 -15.82 -2.75
CA ASN A 121 25.92 -14.92 -2.37
C ASN A 121 27.21 -15.72 -2.12
N ALA A 122 28.18 -15.59 -3.02
CA ALA A 122 29.49 -16.24 -2.90
C ALA A 122 30.50 -15.45 -2.04
N THR A 123 30.17 -14.20 -1.69
CA THR A 123 31.02 -13.30 -0.90
C THR A 123 31.08 -13.69 0.57
N ASP A 124 32.25 -13.55 1.17
CA ASP A 124 32.48 -13.74 2.60
C ASP A 124 33.17 -12.50 3.20
N PRO A 125 32.42 -11.58 3.83
CA PRO A 125 32.97 -10.35 4.39
C PRO A 125 33.75 -10.57 5.70
N THR A 126 33.86 -11.79 6.23
CA THR A 126 34.60 -12.05 7.48
C THR A 126 36.11 -11.83 7.35
N SER A 127 36.61 -11.73 6.11
CA SER A 127 37.99 -11.38 5.78
C SER A 127 38.30 -9.87 5.90
N LEU A 128 37.28 -9.01 5.98
CA LEU A 128 37.39 -7.55 5.98
C LEU A 128 37.78 -7.00 7.37
N THR A 129 38.94 -7.40 7.91
CA THR A 129 39.35 -7.17 9.32
C THR A 129 39.26 -5.72 9.81
N LYS A 130 39.40 -4.72 8.92
CA LYS A 130 39.23 -3.30 9.21
C LYS A 130 37.76 -2.93 9.51
N LEU A 131 36.85 -3.35 8.63
CA LEU A 131 35.43 -2.96 8.59
C LEU A 131 34.50 -3.97 9.28
N ASN A 132 34.92 -5.22 9.45
CA ASN A 132 34.13 -6.32 9.97
C ASN A 132 34.88 -7.05 11.10
N ARG A 133 35.20 -6.32 12.17
CA ARG A 133 35.96 -6.85 13.32
C ARG A 133 35.26 -8.01 14.02
N ALA A 134 33.93 -7.98 14.07
CA ALA A 134 33.10 -9.00 14.67
C ALA A 134 32.85 -10.22 13.77
N LYS A 135 33.31 -10.20 12.50
CA LYS A 135 33.12 -11.27 11.52
C LYS A 135 31.65 -11.63 11.31
N LEU A 136 30.82 -10.61 11.18
CA LEU A 136 29.39 -10.71 10.85
C LEU A 136 29.21 -11.16 9.40
N GLY A 137 28.10 -11.82 9.11
CA GLY A 137 27.75 -12.22 7.74
C GLY A 137 28.57 -13.38 7.18
N GLY A 138 28.41 -13.61 5.88
CA GLY A 138 29.02 -14.73 5.18
C GLY A 138 28.31 -15.08 3.88
N ARG A 139 28.71 -16.20 3.30
CA ARG A 139 28.08 -16.78 2.11
C ARG A 139 26.64 -17.22 2.39
N SER A 140 25.78 -17.10 1.39
CA SER A 140 24.43 -17.68 1.42
C SER A 140 24.04 -18.29 0.09
N SER A 141 23.08 -19.21 0.13
CA SER A 141 22.51 -19.86 -1.04
C SER A 141 21.11 -20.34 -0.72
N HIS A 142 20.13 -19.95 -1.53
CA HIS A 142 18.73 -20.30 -1.38
C HIS A 142 18.19 -20.87 -2.71
N THR A 143 17.31 -21.86 -2.62
CA THR A 143 16.59 -22.47 -3.75
C THR A 143 15.11 -22.52 -3.40
N TYR A 144 14.24 -22.27 -4.38
CA TYR A 144 12.81 -22.17 -4.19
C TYR A 144 12.08 -22.92 -5.31
N GLU A 145 10.99 -23.61 -4.95
CA GLU A 145 10.13 -24.32 -5.90
C GLU A 145 8.67 -23.91 -5.67
N TYR A 146 7.92 -23.87 -6.78
CA TYR A 146 6.57 -23.32 -6.82
C TYR A 146 5.58 -24.30 -7.45
N ASP A 147 4.31 -24.24 -7.04
CA ASP A 147 3.22 -24.96 -7.73
C ASP A 147 2.69 -24.20 -8.97
N GLU A 148 1.72 -24.80 -9.67
CA GLU A 148 1.10 -24.20 -10.87
C GLU A 148 0.36 -22.88 -10.62
N LEU A 149 0.06 -22.55 -9.35
CA LEU A 149 -0.52 -21.27 -8.94
C LEU A 149 0.56 -20.24 -8.55
N ASN A 150 1.84 -20.60 -8.66
CA ASN A 150 3.02 -19.84 -8.25
C ASN A 150 3.17 -19.68 -6.73
N ARG A 151 2.64 -20.61 -5.94
CA ARG A 151 2.77 -20.61 -4.47
C ARG A 151 4.04 -21.36 -4.06
N LEU A 152 4.75 -20.86 -3.05
CA LEU A 152 6.03 -21.39 -2.60
C LEU A 152 5.83 -22.70 -1.83
N ILE A 153 6.05 -23.84 -2.50
CA ILE A 153 5.85 -25.18 -1.92
C ILE A 153 7.12 -25.77 -1.30
N HIS A 154 8.30 -25.35 -1.77
CA HIS A 154 9.58 -25.73 -1.18
C HIS A 154 10.55 -24.57 -1.15
N ALA A 155 11.31 -24.45 -0.07
CA ALA A 155 12.45 -23.58 0.02
C ALA A 155 13.55 -24.26 0.84
N SER A 156 14.77 -24.26 0.34
CA SER A 156 15.94 -24.73 1.09
C SER A 156 17.08 -23.74 0.96
N GLY A 157 17.92 -23.64 1.99
CA GLY A 157 19.04 -22.71 1.92
C GLY A 157 20.03 -22.78 3.07
N LYS A 158 21.10 -22.01 2.93
CA LYS A 158 22.17 -21.83 3.92
C LYS A 158 22.55 -20.37 4.01
N ALA A 159 22.84 -19.90 5.21
CA ALA A 159 23.43 -18.59 5.48
C ALA A 159 24.52 -18.75 6.55
N LYS A 160 25.77 -18.43 6.20
CA LYS A 160 26.95 -18.64 7.05
C LYS A 160 27.11 -20.11 7.47
N ARG A 161 26.70 -20.48 8.69
CA ARG A 161 26.64 -21.87 9.19
C ARG A 161 25.21 -22.41 9.29
N ALA A 162 24.22 -21.54 9.42
CA ALA A 162 22.83 -21.92 9.53
C ALA A 162 22.32 -22.52 8.21
N SER A 163 21.41 -23.47 8.30
CA SER A 163 20.72 -24.03 7.14
C SER A 163 19.26 -24.35 7.44
N TYR A 164 18.45 -24.40 6.40
CA TYR A 164 17.03 -24.76 6.50
C TYR A 164 16.54 -25.56 5.30
N ASP A 165 15.44 -26.28 5.55
CA ASP A 165 14.60 -26.95 4.58
C ASP A 165 13.14 -26.73 5.01
N MET A 166 12.32 -26.14 4.14
CA MET A 166 10.93 -25.77 4.38
C MET A 166 10.05 -26.32 3.27
N VAL A 167 9.06 -27.15 3.62
CA VAL A 167 8.03 -27.67 2.70
C VAL A 167 6.67 -27.16 3.16
N MET A 168 5.87 -26.64 2.22
CA MET A 168 4.51 -26.17 2.48
C MET A 168 3.51 -26.79 1.51
N SER A 169 2.28 -26.96 1.98
CA SER A 169 1.13 -27.30 1.14
C SER A 169 -0.02 -26.35 1.43
N PHE A 170 -0.89 -26.14 0.45
CA PHE A 170 -1.93 -25.12 0.49
C PHE A 170 -3.27 -25.65 -0.01
N GLY A 171 -4.35 -25.12 0.54
CA GLY A 171 -5.71 -25.42 0.14
C GLY A 171 -6.16 -24.62 -1.08
N ARG A 172 -7.47 -24.40 -1.20
CA ARG A 172 -8.07 -23.87 -2.44
C ARG A 172 -8.02 -22.36 -2.56
N MET A 173 -8.04 -21.66 -1.43
CA MET A 173 -7.88 -20.21 -1.31
C MET A 173 -6.45 -19.84 -0.89
N SER A 174 -5.49 -20.76 -1.08
CA SER A 174 -4.07 -20.62 -0.71
C SER A 174 -3.79 -20.49 0.80
N GLU A 175 -4.77 -20.84 1.62
CA GLU A 175 -4.61 -21.13 3.04
C GLU A 175 -3.56 -22.25 3.24
N PRO A 176 -2.53 -22.08 4.09
CA PRO A 176 -1.59 -23.15 4.39
C PRO A 176 -2.30 -24.33 5.03
N LEU A 177 -1.99 -25.55 4.59
CA LEU A 177 -2.44 -26.81 5.19
C LEU A 177 -1.32 -27.48 5.98
N THR A 178 -0.07 -27.35 5.52
CA THR A 178 1.12 -27.78 6.26
C THR A 178 2.27 -26.80 6.10
N LYS A 179 3.12 -26.70 7.14
CA LYS A 179 4.46 -26.09 7.10
C LYS A 179 5.43 -26.97 7.87
N VAL A 180 6.25 -27.73 7.16
CA VAL A 180 7.34 -28.53 7.72
C VAL A 180 8.61 -27.72 7.59
N GLN A 181 9.19 -27.30 8.71
CA GLN A 181 10.44 -26.54 8.74
C GLN A 181 11.49 -27.30 9.54
N LYS A 182 12.65 -27.51 8.94
CA LYS A 182 13.85 -28.04 9.60
C LYS A 182 14.94 -26.98 9.50
N VAL A 183 15.61 -26.73 10.61
CA VAL A 183 16.77 -25.83 10.68
C VAL A 183 17.91 -26.48 11.45
N ASP A 184 19.14 -26.13 11.08
CA ASP A 184 20.38 -26.55 11.74
C ASP A 184 21.29 -25.34 11.90
N SER A 185 22.08 -25.33 12.99
CA SER A 185 23.14 -24.35 13.26
C SER A 185 22.68 -22.89 13.28
N THR A 186 21.47 -22.66 13.81
CA THR A 186 20.84 -21.36 14.07
C THR A 186 20.35 -21.29 15.52
N THR A 187 20.28 -20.07 16.08
CA THR A 187 19.74 -19.77 17.42
C THR A 187 18.40 -19.04 17.39
N THR A 188 17.98 -18.54 16.22
CA THR A 188 16.80 -17.67 16.06
C THR A 188 15.60 -18.44 15.49
N ALA A 189 15.81 -19.17 14.39
CA ALA A 189 14.78 -19.99 13.78
C ALA A 189 14.60 -21.33 14.53
N LYS A 190 13.40 -21.92 14.42
CA LYS A 190 13.05 -23.20 15.05
C LYS A 190 12.64 -24.23 14.01
N SER A 191 12.85 -25.50 14.33
CA SER A 191 12.30 -26.63 13.57
C SER A 191 10.91 -26.96 14.11
N TYR A 192 9.96 -27.24 13.22
CA TYR A 192 8.59 -27.62 13.57
C TYR A 192 7.88 -28.32 12.39
N ASN A 193 6.75 -28.95 12.69
CA ASN A 193 5.87 -29.59 11.72
C ASN A 193 4.44 -29.14 12.02
N PHE A 194 4.01 -28.05 11.40
CA PHE A 194 2.65 -27.54 11.56
C PHE A 194 1.71 -28.21 10.57
N ALA A 195 0.64 -28.80 11.11
CA ALA A 195 -0.60 -29.02 10.39
C ALA A 195 -1.57 -27.90 10.77
N TYR A 196 -2.24 -27.34 9.77
CA TYR A 196 -3.22 -26.27 9.92
C TYR A 196 -4.62 -26.88 9.76
N LYS A 197 -5.56 -26.49 10.62
CA LYS A 197 -6.97 -26.90 10.55
C LYS A 197 -7.87 -25.69 10.44
N TYR A 198 -9.01 -25.88 9.76
CA TYR A 198 -10.00 -24.86 9.47
C TYR A 198 -11.39 -25.45 9.77
N GLU A 199 -11.73 -25.51 11.06
CA GLU A 199 -12.92 -26.24 11.56
C GLU A 199 -14.11 -25.32 11.92
N ASP A 200 -13.91 -23.99 11.92
CA ASP A 200 -14.97 -23.01 12.18
C ASP A 200 -15.74 -22.68 10.89
N SER A 201 -17.02 -23.06 10.84
CA SER A 201 -17.89 -22.80 9.70
C SER A 201 -18.24 -21.32 9.49
N ASN A 202 -18.08 -20.47 10.51
CA ASN A 202 -18.30 -19.02 10.40
C ASN A 202 -17.06 -18.31 9.83
N HIS A 203 -15.88 -18.87 10.06
CA HIS A 203 -14.59 -18.34 9.62
C HIS A 203 -13.80 -19.40 8.83
N PRO A 204 -14.31 -19.86 7.67
CA PRO A 204 -13.80 -21.05 6.97
C PRO A 204 -12.36 -20.94 6.44
N THR A 205 -11.79 -19.73 6.42
CA THR A 205 -10.38 -19.48 6.04
C THR A 205 -9.50 -19.09 7.23
N ALA A 206 -10.05 -19.07 8.46
CA ALA A 206 -9.31 -18.80 9.69
C ALA A 206 -8.84 -20.11 10.34
N PRO A 207 -7.55 -20.26 10.68
CA PRO A 207 -7.05 -21.52 11.21
C PRO A 207 -7.52 -21.75 12.66
N THR A 208 -8.30 -22.80 12.92
CA THR A 208 -8.70 -23.18 14.29
C THR A 208 -7.56 -23.83 15.08
N GLN A 209 -6.61 -24.47 14.39
CA GLN A 209 -5.42 -25.06 15.00
C GLN A 209 -4.20 -24.93 14.08
N ILE A 210 -3.03 -24.60 14.63
CA ILE A 210 -1.73 -24.62 13.95
C ILE A 210 -0.73 -25.39 14.82
N GLY A 211 -0.51 -26.67 14.51
CA GLY A 211 0.30 -27.55 15.35
C GLY A 211 -0.30 -27.69 16.76
N HIS A 212 0.38 -27.14 17.77
CA HIS A 212 -0.06 -27.17 19.17
C HIS A 212 -0.87 -25.93 19.60
N ASP A 213 -0.94 -24.90 18.75
CA ASP A 213 -1.68 -23.67 19.00
C ASP A 213 -3.14 -23.82 18.55
N HIS A 214 -4.10 -23.58 19.46
CA HIS A 214 -5.55 -23.56 19.19
C HIS A 214 -6.07 -22.13 19.26
N TYR A 215 -6.86 -21.72 18.27
CA TYR A 215 -7.29 -20.33 18.07
C TYR A 215 -8.78 -20.14 18.31
N THR A 216 -9.16 -19.04 18.96
CA THR A 216 -10.54 -18.53 18.97
C THR A 216 -10.61 -17.17 18.29
N TYR A 217 -11.79 -16.83 17.76
CA TYR A 217 -12.01 -15.62 16.96
C TYR A 217 -13.19 -14.80 17.50
N ASP A 218 -13.18 -13.49 17.24
CA ASP A 218 -14.39 -12.67 17.31
C ASP A 218 -15.28 -12.87 16.06
N ALA A 219 -16.42 -12.17 16.00
CA ALA A 219 -17.35 -12.28 14.87
C ALA A 219 -16.87 -11.60 13.56
N ASN A 220 -15.77 -10.85 13.61
CA ASN A 220 -15.12 -10.25 12.45
C ASN A 220 -13.95 -11.12 11.94
N GLY A 221 -13.67 -12.26 12.59
CA GLY A 221 -12.55 -13.15 12.27
C GLY A 221 -11.20 -12.68 12.82
N ASN A 222 -11.15 -11.77 13.79
CA ASN A 222 -9.89 -11.43 14.45
C ASN A 222 -9.58 -12.45 15.57
N PRO A 223 -8.35 -12.97 15.68
CA PRO A 223 -8.02 -13.95 16.71
C PRO A 223 -8.02 -13.28 18.10
N THR A 224 -8.69 -13.88 19.08
CA THR A 224 -8.89 -13.32 20.43
C THR A 224 -8.12 -14.06 21.51
N LEU A 225 -7.93 -15.37 21.36
CA LEU A 225 -7.11 -16.20 22.22
C LEU A 225 -6.40 -17.26 21.38
N VAL A 226 -5.14 -17.52 21.73
CA VAL A 226 -4.39 -18.70 21.30
C VAL A 226 -3.94 -19.46 22.54
N THR A 227 -4.20 -20.76 22.60
CA THR A 227 -3.70 -21.65 23.67
C THR A 227 -2.78 -22.70 23.07
N ASN A 228 -1.60 -22.90 23.67
CA ASN A 228 -0.66 -23.93 23.25
C ASN A 228 -0.76 -25.15 24.17
N ASP A 229 -1.18 -26.30 23.63
CA ASP A 229 -1.39 -27.52 24.43
C ASP A 229 -0.10 -28.27 24.82
N SER A 230 1.04 -27.94 24.19
CA SER A 230 2.34 -28.54 24.50
C SER A 230 3.14 -27.75 25.54
N THR A 231 2.99 -26.42 25.60
CA THR A 231 3.69 -25.55 26.56
C THR A 231 2.78 -25.02 27.66
N ASN A 232 1.47 -25.22 27.55
CA ASN A 232 0.45 -24.67 28.45
C ASN A 232 0.58 -23.13 28.59
N THR A 233 0.80 -22.46 27.46
CA THR A 233 0.95 -21.00 27.35
C THR A 233 -0.22 -20.39 26.60
N THR A 234 -0.52 -19.11 26.89
CA THR A 234 -1.62 -18.37 26.25
C THR A 234 -1.14 -17.06 25.62
N ARG A 235 -1.80 -16.69 24.52
CA ARG A 235 -1.73 -15.37 23.88
C ARG A 235 -3.15 -14.81 23.77
N GLU A 236 -3.45 -13.75 24.51
CA GLU A 236 -4.74 -13.03 24.43
C GLU A 236 -4.59 -11.80 23.54
N MET A 237 -5.60 -11.49 22.73
CA MET A 237 -5.59 -10.39 21.76
C MET A 237 -6.90 -9.62 21.78
N TYR A 238 -6.79 -8.29 21.78
CA TYR A 238 -7.94 -7.38 21.83
C TYR A 238 -7.86 -6.36 20.68
N TRP A 239 -9.02 -6.12 20.07
CA TRP A 239 -9.17 -5.36 18.84
C TRP A 239 -10.11 -4.17 19.05
N ASP A 240 -9.93 -3.09 18.29
CA ASP A 240 -10.85 -1.95 18.27
C ASP A 240 -11.96 -2.11 17.21
N GLU A 241 -12.87 -1.14 17.16
CA GLU A 241 -14.00 -1.10 16.22
C GLU A 241 -13.60 -1.04 14.74
N ASP A 242 -12.35 -0.67 14.43
CA ASP A 242 -11.77 -0.62 13.08
C ASP A 242 -10.96 -1.89 12.75
N ASN A 243 -11.07 -2.96 13.57
CA ASN A 243 -10.30 -4.21 13.47
C ASN A 243 -8.77 -4.06 13.61
N ARG A 244 -8.29 -3.09 14.40
CA ARG A 244 -6.85 -2.93 14.70
C ARG A 244 -6.50 -3.57 16.04
N LEU A 245 -5.37 -4.28 16.10
CA LEU A 245 -4.87 -4.92 17.32
C LEU A 245 -4.46 -3.86 18.35
N MET A 246 -5.22 -3.70 19.43
CA MET A 246 -4.90 -2.76 20.52
C MET A 246 -3.99 -3.36 21.59
N VAL A 247 -4.17 -4.64 21.91
CA VAL A 247 -3.48 -5.30 23.02
C VAL A 247 -3.17 -6.75 22.66
N LEU A 248 -1.95 -7.20 22.97
CA LEU A 248 -1.54 -8.60 22.89
C LEU A 248 -0.85 -9.00 24.21
N SER A 249 -1.35 -10.01 24.90
CA SER A 249 -0.82 -10.49 26.19
C SER A 249 -0.29 -11.93 26.06
N ASP A 250 1.03 -12.10 26.12
CA ASP A 250 1.69 -13.41 26.13
C ASP A 250 1.98 -13.83 27.57
N ASN A 251 1.24 -14.81 28.08
CA ASN A 251 1.36 -15.31 29.47
C ASN A 251 1.34 -14.20 30.54
N GLY A 252 0.52 -13.16 30.35
CA GLY A 252 0.42 -12.01 31.26
C GLY A 252 1.45 -10.89 31.04
N LYS A 253 2.33 -11.02 30.04
CA LYS A 253 3.16 -9.90 29.55
C LYS A 253 2.43 -9.19 28.41
N THR A 254 2.04 -7.95 28.65
CA THR A 254 1.15 -7.19 27.77
C THR A 254 1.94 -6.23 26.89
N SER A 255 1.71 -6.31 25.59
CA SER A 255 2.02 -5.29 24.59
C SER A 255 0.76 -4.49 24.28
N ARG A 256 0.85 -3.16 24.24
CA ARG A 256 -0.25 -2.24 23.91
C ARG A 256 0.12 -1.41 22.70
N TYR A 257 -0.87 -1.09 21.87
CA TYR A 257 -0.73 -0.33 20.65
C TYR A 257 -1.81 0.77 20.57
N THR A 258 -1.43 1.94 20.08
CA THR A 258 -2.35 3.06 19.84
C THR A 258 -2.16 3.58 18.42
N TYR A 259 -3.27 3.87 17.73
CA TYR A 259 -3.30 4.30 16.33
C TYR A 259 -3.81 5.74 16.20
N ASN A 260 -3.42 6.42 15.12
CA ASN A 260 -4.05 7.68 14.71
C ASN A 260 -5.33 7.42 13.88
N ALA A 261 -6.04 8.49 13.52
CA ALA A 261 -7.25 8.42 12.71
C ALA A 261 -7.05 7.89 11.27
N ALA A 262 -5.80 7.72 10.81
CA ALA A 262 -5.47 7.07 9.55
C ALA A 262 -5.12 5.58 9.71
N GLY A 263 -5.16 5.04 10.93
CA GLY A 263 -4.81 3.65 11.24
C GLY A 263 -3.31 3.39 11.46
N GLU A 264 -2.47 4.43 11.44
CA GLU A 264 -1.02 4.28 11.66
C GLU A 264 -0.70 4.22 13.17
N ARG A 265 0.16 3.29 13.58
CA ARG A 265 0.58 3.12 14.96
C ARG A 265 1.42 4.32 15.43
N ILE A 266 0.90 5.07 16.40
CA ILE A 266 1.55 6.23 17.03
C ILE A 266 2.22 5.92 18.37
N MET A 267 1.87 4.78 19.00
CA MET A 267 2.51 4.33 20.24
C MET A 267 2.52 2.79 20.32
N LYS A 268 3.60 2.24 20.89
CA LYS A 268 3.59 0.92 21.53
C LYS A 268 4.17 0.98 22.95
N SER A 269 3.69 0.14 23.86
CA SER A 269 4.31 -0.12 25.18
C SER A 269 4.32 -1.62 25.49
N TYR A 270 5.23 -2.06 26.35
CA TYR A 270 5.36 -3.46 26.74
C TYR A 270 5.78 -3.62 28.21
N GLY A 271 5.04 -4.43 28.97
CA GLY A 271 5.30 -4.66 30.39
C GLY A 271 4.57 -5.86 31.01
N THR A 272 4.89 -6.17 32.25
CA THR A 272 4.17 -7.16 33.09
C THR A 272 2.99 -6.52 33.80
N MET A 273 1.85 -7.21 33.86
CA MET A 273 0.72 -6.78 34.67
C MET A 273 1.01 -6.97 36.18
N GLU A 274 1.45 -5.92 36.86
CA GLU A 274 1.45 -5.89 38.34
C GLU A 274 0.06 -5.51 38.87
N GLY A 275 -0.65 -6.49 39.43
CA GLY A 275 -1.87 -6.24 40.19
C GLY A 275 -1.56 -5.59 41.54
N VAL A 276 -2.16 -4.44 41.84
CA VAL A 276 -2.04 -3.80 43.16
C VAL A 276 -3.02 -4.48 44.11
N TYR A 277 -2.52 -5.22 45.11
CA TYR A 277 -3.36 -5.85 46.13
C TYR A 277 -3.49 -4.93 47.36
N ILE A 278 -4.71 -4.66 47.78
CA ILE A 278 -5.01 -3.97 49.05
C ILE A 278 -5.84 -4.92 49.92
N ASN A 279 -5.38 -5.19 51.15
CA ASN A 279 -6.03 -6.09 52.11
C ASN A 279 -6.34 -7.50 51.56
N GLY A 280 -5.46 -8.02 50.69
CA GLY A 280 -5.61 -9.36 50.10
C GLY A 280 -6.57 -9.44 48.89
N ALA A 281 -7.17 -8.33 48.47
CA ALA A 281 -7.99 -8.25 47.25
C ALA A 281 -7.25 -7.49 46.14
N PRO A 282 -7.27 -7.96 44.87
CA PRO A 282 -6.71 -7.21 43.75
C PRO A 282 -7.57 -5.97 43.46
N GLN A 283 -6.94 -4.80 43.38
CA GLN A 283 -7.51 -3.63 42.72
C GLN A 283 -6.98 -3.56 41.28
N GLY A 284 -7.90 -3.40 40.32
CA GLY A 284 -7.58 -3.29 38.89
C GLY A 284 -7.88 -4.55 38.06
N ILE A 285 -8.26 -5.66 38.69
CA ILE A 285 -8.81 -6.84 38.00
C ILE A 285 -10.28 -7.00 38.41
N THR A 286 -11.19 -6.86 37.45
CA THR A 286 -12.52 -7.49 37.52
C THR A 286 -12.67 -8.44 36.36
N LEU A 287 -12.22 -9.68 36.56
CA LEU A 287 -12.67 -10.83 35.80
C LEU A 287 -13.39 -11.77 36.77
N THR A 288 -14.69 -11.93 36.50
CA THR A 288 -15.47 -13.17 36.64
C THR A 288 -15.12 -14.09 37.80
N ASP A 289 -15.85 -13.93 38.90
CA ASP A 289 -16.31 -15.07 39.71
C ASP A 289 -17.77 -14.84 40.17
N VAL A 290 -18.65 -14.56 39.20
CA VAL A 290 -20.11 -14.52 39.38
C VAL A 290 -20.78 -15.22 38.20
N ASP A 291 -21.39 -16.38 38.48
CA ASP A 291 -22.23 -17.14 37.53
C ASP A 291 -23.51 -16.34 37.20
N PHE A 292 -23.50 -15.64 36.06
CA PHE A 292 -24.63 -14.81 35.61
C PHE A 292 -25.63 -15.57 34.74
N ARG A 293 -26.24 -16.61 35.30
CA ARG A 293 -27.61 -16.96 34.92
C ARG A 293 -28.58 -15.99 35.59
N LEU A 294 -29.01 -14.92 34.89
CA LEU A 294 -30.36 -14.32 34.98
C LEU A 294 -30.54 -13.11 34.03
N HIS A 295 -31.58 -13.20 33.19
CA HIS A 295 -32.31 -12.14 32.46
C HIS A 295 -31.62 -10.84 31.97
N GLN A 296 -31.31 -10.83 30.67
CA GLN A 296 -31.96 -9.98 29.66
C GLN A 296 -32.75 -8.73 30.14
N ASP A 297 -32.08 -7.59 30.39
CA ASP A 297 -32.51 -6.28 29.82
C ASP A 297 -31.40 -5.17 29.83
N LYS A 298 -31.32 -4.43 28.72
CA LYS A 298 -30.93 -3.00 28.55
C LYS A 298 -29.70 -2.32 29.21
N MET A 299 -28.69 -2.98 29.78
CA MET A 299 -27.47 -2.27 30.30
C MET A 299 -26.12 -2.62 29.62
N SER A 300 -26.12 -3.03 28.35
CA SER A 300 -24.89 -3.42 27.62
C SER A 300 -24.08 -2.28 26.96
N LYS A 301 -24.47 -1.00 27.11
CA LYS A 301 -23.86 0.14 26.38
C LYS A 301 -22.89 1.04 27.16
N LEU A 302 -22.65 0.76 28.45
CA LEU A 302 -21.83 1.62 29.33
C LEU A 302 -20.47 1.04 29.71
N PHE A 303 -20.14 -0.19 29.29
CA PHE A 303 -18.98 -0.92 29.85
C PHE A 303 -17.62 -0.63 29.19
N CYS A 304 -17.57 0.06 28.04
CA CYS A 304 -16.31 0.45 27.39
C CYS A 304 -15.77 1.84 27.83
N ALA A 305 -16.56 2.63 28.56
CA ALA A 305 -16.32 4.06 28.74
C ALA A 305 -15.70 4.46 30.11
N TRP A 306 -14.89 3.60 30.74
CA TRP A 306 -14.18 4.01 31.97
C TRP A 306 -12.84 3.27 32.29
N PHE A 307 -12.07 2.87 31.27
CA PHE A 307 -10.74 2.28 31.49
C PHE A 307 -9.61 3.33 31.59
N ALA A 308 -9.66 4.15 32.64
CA ALA A 308 -8.56 5.07 33.01
C ALA A 308 -7.68 4.47 34.12
N LEU A 309 -7.03 3.34 33.84
CA LEU A 309 -6.04 2.74 34.74
C LEU A 309 -4.71 3.50 34.65
N LYS A 310 -4.16 3.91 35.81
CA LYS A 310 -2.77 4.35 35.90
C LYS A 310 -1.84 3.14 35.88
N PHE A 311 -1.29 2.81 34.71
CA PHE A 311 -0.24 1.81 34.58
C PHE A 311 1.14 2.42 34.89
N HIS A 312 1.98 1.69 35.63
CA HIS A 312 3.40 2.01 35.82
C HIS A 312 4.26 1.45 34.66
N GLU A 313 3.89 1.75 33.42
CA GLU A 313 4.62 1.37 32.19
C GLU A 313 5.55 2.51 31.68
N THR A 314 5.99 3.43 32.55
CA THR A 314 6.60 4.73 32.16
C THR A 314 7.94 4.65 31.41
N ASP A 315 8.53 3.45 31.29
CA ASP A 315 9.92 3.26 30.92
C ASP A 315 10.16 2.47 29.63
N ASN A 316 9.19 1.64 29.22
CA ASN A 316 9.32 0.77 28.05
C ASN A 316 8.22 1.02 27.02
N PHE A 317 8.29 2.20 26.40
CA PHE A 317 7.41 2.63 25.32
C PHE A 317 8.20 3.12 24.12
N THR A 318 7.59 3.08 22.93
CA THR A 318 8.05 3.79 21.74
C THR A 318 6.88 4.56 21.13
N LEU A 319 7.05 5.87 20.98
CA LEU A 319 6.18 6.76 20.23
C LEU A 319 6.64 6.84 18.78
N TYR A 320 5.69 7.03 17.87
CA TYR A 320 5.92 7.31 16.46
C TYR A 320 5.19 8.61 16.08
N PRO A 321 5.73 9.81 16.43
CA PRO A 321 5.07 11.08 16.13
C PRO A 321 4.89 11.34 14.62
N ALA A 322 5.73 10.71 13.80
CA ALA A 322 5.65 10.65 12.34
C ALA A 322 6.47 9.45 11.85
N SER A 323 6.26 9.00 10.61
CA SER A 323 7.05 7.92 9.99
C SER A 323 8.57 8.19 9.95
N ILE A 324 8.97 9.46 10.01
CA ILE A 324 10.37 9.92 10.02
C ILE A 324 11.03 9.93 11.41
N LEU A 325 10.30 9.67 12.50
CA LEU A 325 10.81 9.75 13.87
C LEU A 325 10.19 8.70 14.79
N SER A 326 11.03 7.92 15.48
CA SER A 326 10.63 7.13 16.66
C SER A 326 11.24 7.73 17.93
N VAL A 327 10.53 7.69 19.05
CA VAL A 327 10.98 8.28 20.33
C VAL A 327 10.68 7.33 21.48
N ASN A 328 11.66 7.06 22.34
CA ASN A 328 11.47 6.33 23.59
C ASN A 328 11.84 7.21 24.80
N LYS A 329 11.89 6.65 26.01
CA LYS A 329 12.20 7.42 27.23
C LYS A 329 13.54 8.18 27.17
N ASN A 330 14.57 7.61 26.55
CA ASN A 330 15.96 8.08 26.65
C ASN A 330 16.53 8.66 25.35
N ARG A 331 15.92 8.37 24.19
CA ARG A 331 16.45 8.72 22.87
C ARG A 331 15.36 8.86 21.81
N PHE A 332 15.76 9.43 20.67
CA PHE A 332 14.98 9.40 19.44
C PHE A 332 15.81 8.82 18.29
N THR A 333 15.11 8.29 17.30
CA THR A 333 15.71 7.77 16.06
C THR A 333 15.04 8.47 14.89
N LYS A 334 15.83 9.23 14.12
CA LYS A 334 15.43 9.81 12.83
C LYS A 334 15.55 8.74 11.76
N HIS A 335 14.60 8.72 10.82
CA HIS A 335 14.62 7.82 9.67
C HIS A 335 14.70 8.63 8.37
N TYR A 336 15.63 8.26 7.49
CA TYR A 336 15.83 8.87 6.18
C TYR A 336 15.37 7.89 5.11
N PHE A 337 14.58 8.36 4.15
CA PHE A 337 13.90 7.53 3.15
C PHE A 337 14.19 8.01 1.73
N ILE A 338 14.10 7.09 0.77
CA ILE A 338 13.97 7.40 -0.65
C ILE A 338 12.71 6.68 -1.14
N GLY A 339 11.67 7.46 -1.43
CA GLY A 339 10.31 6.90 -1.54
C GLY A 339 9.87 6.30 -0.20
N ASP A 340 9.47 5.04 -0.23
CA ASP A 340 9.12 4.20 0.93
C ASP A 340 10.33 3.48 1.56
N LYS A 341 11.46 3.36 0.84
CA LYS A 341 12.63 2.63 1.32
C LYS A 341 13.43 3.45 2.34
N ARG A 342 13.56 2.92 3.57
CA ARG A 342 14.49 3.44 4.58
C ARG A 342 15.92 3.17 4.16
N ILE A 343 16.74 4.22 4.07
CA ILE A 343 18.15 4.12 3.65
C ILE A 343 19.13 4.38 4.80
N ALA A 344 18.70 5.13 5.82
CA ALA A 344 19.45 5.31 7.05
C ALA A 344 18.54 5.56 8.25
N SER A 345 19.04 5.26 9.44
CA SER A 345 18.51 5.70 10.73
C SER A 345 19.61 6.45 11.47
N ARG A 346 19.28 7.53 12.17
CA ARG A 346 20.23 8.20 13.07
C ARG A 346 19.67 8.31 14.46
N ILE A 347 20.41 7.75 15.42
CA ILE A 347 20.07 7.80 16.84
C ILE A 347 20.63 9.09 17.44
N GLY A 348 19.77 9.81 18.17
CA GLY A 348 20.12 11.04 18.89
C GLY A 348 19.50 11.07 20.29
N THR A 349 19.98 11.99 21.12
CA THR A 349 19.41 12.24 22.45
C THR A 349 19.06 13.72 22.63
N GLY A 350 18.23 14.00 23.64
CA GLY A 350 17.68 15.31 23.90
C GLY A 350 16.23 15.20 24.36
N LEU A 351 15.64 16.35 24.70
CA LEU A 351 14.26 16.46 25.16
C LEU A 351 13.43 17.24 24.16
N PHE A 352 12.13 16.95 24.11
CA PHE A 352 11.15 17.68 23.31
C PHE A 352 10.14 18.30 24.27
N ASN A 353 10.17 19.62 24.43
CA ASN A 353 9.26 20.33 25.31
C ASN A 353 7.86 20.45 24.68
N ASN A 354 6.86 20.76 25.51
CA ASN A 354 5.62 21.37 25.03
C ASN A 354 5.97 22.72 24.37
N VAL A 355 5.45 22.98 23.17
CA VAL A 355 5.71 24.21 22.41
C VAL A 355 5.20 25.47 23.14
N TYR A 356 4.23 25.33 24.05
CA TYR A 356 3.58 26.49 24.69
C TYR A 356 3.34 26.28 26.20
N GLY A 357 4.37 26.53 27.03
CA GLY A 357 4.18 26.70 28.48
C GLY A 357 5.42 26.44 29.33
N ARG A 358 5.82 27.42 30.15
CA ARG A 358 6.74 27.18 31.28
C ARG A 358 6.05 26.27 32.29
N ASN A 359 6.61 25.08 32.57
CA ASN A 359 6.20 24.18 33.67
C ASN A 359 4.68 24.02 33.84
N GLY A 360 3.96 23.48 32.85
CA GLY A 360 2.52 23.23 33.01
C GLY A 360 1.88 22.35 31.94
N SER A 361 0.96 21.49 32.36
CA SER A 361 0.21 20.55 31.52
C SER A 361 -0.98 21.23 30.82
N TYR A 362 -0.71 22.10 29.85
CA TYR A 362 -1.73 22.86 29.11
C TYR A 362 -1.77 22.51 27.60
N VAL A 363 -2.98 22.59 27.01
CA VAL A 363 -3.26 22.34 25.59
C VAL A 363 -3.36 23.67 24.85
N THR A 364 -2.67 23.76 23.73
CA THR A 364 -2.21 25.04 23.16
C THR A 364 -2.00 24.92 21.66
N ALA A 365 -2.37 25.95 20.90
CA ALA A 365 -2.20 26.01 19.45
C ALA A 365 -2.11 27.48 19.00
N GLY A 366 -1.34 27.78 17.95
CA GLY A 366 -1.20 29.13 17.39
C GLY A 366 -0.87 30.20 18.43
N GLN A 367 0.11 29.92 19.31
CA GLN A 367 0.53 30.77 20.44
C GLN A 367 -0.53 31.08 21.51
N GLN A 368 -1.73 30.49 21.48
CA GLN A 368 -2.76 30.73 22.49
C GLN A 368 -2.87 29.60 23.52
N ASP A 369 -2.92 29.99 24.80
CA ASP A 369 -3.30 29.11 25.91
C ASP A 369 -4.82 28.93 25.91
N TYR A 370 -5.30 27.77 25.45
CA TYR A 370 -6.72 27.49 25.37
C TYR A 370 -7.36 27.21 26.74
N ALA A 371 -6.57 26.88 27.78
CA ALA A 371 -7.09 26.71 29.13
C ALA A 371 -7.30 28.07 29.82
N GLU A 372 -6.34 29.00 29.69
CA GLU A 372 -6.50 30.38 30.14
C GLU A 372 -7.61 31.09 29.33
N ARG A 373 -7.63 30.91 28.00
CA ARG A 373 -8.71 31.42 27.14
C ARG A 373 -10.07 30.86 27.53
N MET A 374 -10.19 29.57 27.85
CA MET A 374 -11.47 29.00 28.31
C MET A 374 -11.90 29.57 29.66
N ASN A 375 -10.96 29.81 30.59
CA ASN A 375 -11.24 30.49 31.85
C ASN A 375 -11.70 31.94 31.64
N GLN A 376 -11.09 32.68 30.70
CA GLN A 376 -11.51 34.04 30.33
C GLN A 376 -12.91 34.05 29.69
N ILE A 377 -13.18 33.12 28.75
CA ILE A 377 -14.51 32.91 28.15
C ILE A 377 -15.56 32.62 29.23
N GLN A 378 -15.25 31.70 30.15
CA GLN A 378 -16.17 31.33 31.24
C GLN A 378 -16.43 32.52 32.17
N THR A 379 -15.39 33.26 32.54
CA THR A 379 -15.50 34.47 33.39
C THR A 379 -16.36 35.55 32.73
N GLN A 380 -16.18 35.80 31.43
CA GLN A 380 -16.96 36.80 30.68
C GLN A 380 -18.41 36.33 30.45
N LYS A 381 -18.65 35.03 30.20
CA LYS A 381 -20.00 34.45 30.17
C LYS A 381 -20.71 34.59 31.52
N GLU A 382 -20.06 34.25 32.63
CA GLU A 382 -20.63 34.40 33.98
C GLU A 382 -20.93 35.86 34.34
N ALA A 383 -20.04 36.79 33.98
CA ALA A 383 -20.27 38.22 34.13
C ALA A 383 -21.46 38.73 33.29
N TYR A 384 -21.62 38.23 32.07
CA TYR A 384 -22.77 38.52 31.21
C TYR A 384 -24.07 37.97 31.78
N TYR A 385 -24.10 36.70 32.20
CA TYR A 385 -25.29 36.06 32.81
C TYR A 385 -25.75 36.83 34.06
N LYS A 386 -24.80 37.23 34.92
CA LYS A 386 -25.04 38.09 36.08
C LYS A 386 -25.61 39.46 35.70
N LYS A 387 -25.21 40.03 34.55
CA LYS A 387 -25.72 41.32 34.03
C LYS A 387 -27.14 41.22 33.49
N VAL A 388 -27.52 40.09 32.85
CA VAL A 388 -28.87 39.88 32.30
C VAL A 388 -29.84 39.16 33.26
N GLY A 389 -29.39 38.82 34.47
CA GLY A 389 -30.23 38.17 35.49
C GLY A 389 -30.49 36.68 35.23
N VAL A 390 -29.63 36.02 34.45
CA VAL A 390 -29.74 34.60 34.09
C VAL A 390 -28.79 33.78 34.98
N ALA A 391 -29.22 32.60 35.41
CA ALA A 391 -28.41 31.69 36.22
C ALA A 391 -27.47 30.83 35.34
N PRO A 392 -26.21 30.60 35.73
CA PRO A 392 -25.32 29.67 35.04
C PRO A 392 -25.78 28.20 35.24
N GLY A 393 -25.71 27.37 34.20
CA GLY A 393 -26.25 26.00 34.19
C GLY A 393 -25.29 24.93 33.67
N VAL A 394 -25.58 23.66 33.99
CA VAL A 394 -24.79 22.45 33.68
C VAL A 394 -25.70 21.28 33.20
N PRO A 395 -25.17 20.26 32.48
CA PRO A 395 -25.81 19.74 31.25
C PRO A 395 -27.11 18.90 31.26
N THR A 396 -27.83 18.68 32.37
CA THR A 396 -28.76 17.51 32.42
C THR A 396 -30.27 17.73 32.26
N GLU A 397 -30.85 18.94 32.28
CA GLU A 397 -32.30 19.04 31.97
C GLU A 397 -32.84 20.39 31.45
N LYS A 398 -34.15 20.41 31.17
CA LYS A 398 -34.77 21.05 30.01
C LYS A 398 -35.27 22.48 30.28
N GLY A 399 -34.71 23.46 29.57
CA GLY A 399 -35.11 24.88 29.67
C GLY A 399 -33.90 25.81 29.57
N ALA A 400 -33.09 25.67 28.51
CA ALA A 400 -31.76 26.23 28.42
C ALA A 400 -31.75 27.77 28.32
N TYR A 401 -31.56 28.45 29.44
CA TYR A 401 -31.14 29.85 29.50
C TYR A 401 -29.66 29.88 29.86
N GLY A 402 -28.83 30.41 28.96
CA GLY A 402 -27.39 30.30 29.02
C GLY A 402 -26.77 31.01 27.83
N ASP A 403 -26.52 30.29 26.72
CA ASP A 403 -25.72 30.84 25.63
C ASP A 403 -26.22 32.20 25.08
N PRO A 404 -25.30 33.16 24.80
CA PRO A 404 -25.65 34.50 24.30
C PRO A 404 -26.52 34.50 23.04
N GLU A 405 -26.40 33.47 22.21
CA GLU A 405 -27.20 33.30 20.99
C GLU A 405 -28.71 33.21 21.30
N ASN A 406 -29.08 32.68 22.47
CA ASN A 406 -30.47 32.58 22.93
C ASN A 406 -31.03 33.91 23.49
N THR A 407 -30.19 34.93 23.70
CA THR A 407 -30.63 36.29 24.07
C THR A 407 -30.63 37.25 22.87
N GLY A 408 -30.31 36.76 21.67
CA GLY A 408 -30.21 37.57 20.45
C GLY A 408 -28.92 38.40 20.37
N VAL A 409 -27.91 38.07 21.18
CA VAL A 409 -26.62 38.80 21.24
C VAL A 409 -25.51 37.90 20.73
N GLY A 410 -24.86 38.28 19.63
CA GLY A 410 -23.84 37.45 18.99
C GLY A 410 -22.62 37.18 19.89
N TYR A 411 -22.00 36.01 19.75
CA TYR A 411 -20.90 35.52 20.59
C TYR A 411 -19.74 36.53 20.73
N ASN A 412 -19.34 37.17 19.62
CA ASN A 412 -18.30 38.21 19.55
C ASN A 412 -18.65 39.52 20.30
N SER A 413 -19.91 39.75 20.67
CA SER A 413 -20.32 40.93 21.44
C SER A 413 -20.38 40.71 22.96
N VAL A 414 -20.12 39.48 23.42
CA VAL A 414 -19.91 39.14 24.83
C VAL A 414 -18.43 38.91 25.14
N LEU A 415 -17.66 38.36 24.19
CA LEU A 415 -16.25 37.99 24.36
C LEU A 415 -15.29 39.08 23.84
N THR A 416 -15.32 40.27 24.46
CA THR A 416 -14.67 41.47 23.89
C THR A 416 -13.15 41.53 24.01
N GLU A 417 -12.54 40.80 24.94
CA GLU A 417 -11.08 40.88 25.20
C GLU A 417 -10.26 39.87 24.37
N LEU A 418 -10.92 39.00 23.61
CA LEU A 418 -10.32 37.85 22.92
C LEU A 418 -10.26 37.99 21.39
N GLY A 419 -10.65 39.14 20.84
CA GLY A 419 -10.63 39.45 19.40
C GLY A 419 -11.86 38.96 18.64
N ASN A 420 -11.74 38.80 17.32
CA ASN A 420 -12.81 38.19 16.52
C ASN A 420 -12.70 36.66 16.58
N HIS A 421 -13.79 35.96 16.92
CA HIS A 421 -13.86 34.50 16.98
C HIS A 421 -14.49 33.84 15.74
N ASP A 422 -14.76 34.61 14.68
CA ASP A 422 -15.12 34.04 13.38
C ASP A 422 -14.03 33.05 12.91
N VAL A 423 -14.42 32.01 12.17
CA VAL A 423 -13.47 31.09 11.55
C VAL A 423 -12.47 31.91 10.71
N PRO A 424 -11.14 31.78 10.90
CA PRO A 424 -10.17 32.66 10.26
C PRO A 424 -10.39 32.77 8.74
N GLN A 425 -10.61 33.99 8.27
CA GLN A 425 -10.90 34.28 6.86
C GLN A 425 -9.63 34.10 6.01
N GLY A 426 -9.26 32.84 5.78
CA GLY A 426 -7.99 32.45 5.15
C GLY A 426 -7.84 30.94 4.85
N TRP A 427 -8.81 30.08 5.18
CA TRP A 427 -8.79 28.65 4.83
C TRP A 427 -8.98 28.36 3.32
N ILE A 428 -9.03 29.40 2.48
CA ILE A 428 -8.91 29.33 1.02
C ILE A 428 -7.95 30.46 0.61
N GLN A 429 -6.94 30.16 -0.21
CA GLN A 429 -6.05 31.20 -0.76
C GLN A 429 -6.85 32.25 -1.54
N THR A 430 -6.49 33.52 -1.43
CA THR A 430 -7.16 34.60 -2.17
C THR A 430 -6.42 34.91 -3.47
N PRO A 431 -7.12 35.17 -4.59
CA PRO A 431 -6.49 35.66 -5.81
C PRO A 431 -5.76 36.97 -5.57
N ARG A 432 -4.56 37.14 -6.14
CA ARG A 432 -3.92 38.45 -6.30
C ARG A 432 -4.82 39.31 -7.19
N PRO A 433 -5.35 40.44 -6.71
CA PRO A 433 -6.08 41.36 -7.57
C PRO A 433 -5.15 41.93 -8.63
N ASN A 434 -5.64 42.08 -9.86
CA ASN A 434 -4.91 42.86 -10.87
C ASN A 434 -4.76 44.31 -10.38
N THR A 435 -3.67 44.99 -10.77
CA THR A 435 -3.36 46.38 -10.39
C THR A 435 -4.36 47.43 -10.93
N THR A 436 -5.41 46.99 -11.62
CA THR A 436 -6.50 47.82 -12.14
C THR A 436 -7.71 47.69 -11.21
N PRO A 437 -8.21 48.78 -10.61
CA PRO A 437 -9.41 48.73 -9.78
C PRO A 437 -10.61 48.12 -10.52
N SER A 438 -11.43 47.35 -9.78
CA SER A 438 -12.70 46.80 -10.25
C SER A 438 -12.66 45.72 -11.35
N THR A 439 -11.50 45.11 -11.65
CA THR A 439 -11.43 43.94 -12.55
C THR A 439 -11.27 42.62 -11.78
N ASN A 440 -12.12 41.62 -12.09
CA ASN A 440 -11.91 40.25 -11.60
C ASN A 440 -10.65 39.63 -12.22
N PRO A 441 -9.93 38.73 -11.51
CA PRO A 441 -8.76 38.04 -12.06
C PRO A 441 -9.12 37.18 -13.28
N GLY A 442 -8.49 37.45 -14.40
CA GLY A 442 -8.52 36.56 -15.57
C GLY A 442 -7.54 35.39 -15.40
N PRO A 443 -7.78 34.22 -16.05
CA PRO A 443 -6.82 33.13 -16.05
C PRO A 443 -5.54 33.50 -16.82
N PRO A 444 -4.34 33.11 -16.35
CA PRO A 444 -4.08 32.35 -15.13
C PRO A 444 -4.19 33.21 -13.86
N VAL A 445 -4.97 32.73 -12.89
CA VAL A 445 -5.18 33.42 -11.61
C VAL A 445 -3.91 33.28 -10.76
N SER A 446 -3.27 34.41 -10.44
CA SER A 446 -2.21 34.48 -9.44
C SER A 446 -2.82 34.53 -8.03
N TRP A 447 -2.11 34.04 -7.02
CA TRP A 447 -2.58 33.98 -5.63
C TRP A 447 -1.70 34.83 -4.71
N ASN A 448 -2.28 35.30 -3.60
CA ASN A 448 -1.50 35.91 -2.53
C ASN A 448 -0.72 34.84 -1.75
N ASP A 449 0.41 35.25 -1.20
CA ASP A 449 1.17 34.42 -0.26
C ASP A 449 0.30 34.15 1.00
N PRO A 450 0.32 32.94 1.59
CA PRO A 450 -0.42 32.66 2.80
C PRO A 450 0.00 33.59 3.94
N SER A 451 -0.97 34.22 4.62
CA SER A 451 -0.71 34.97 5.84
C SER A 451 -0.40 33.99 6.98
N ASN A 452 0.86 33.85 7.38
CA ASN A 452 1.23 33.04 8.54
C ASN A 452 2.51 33.53 9.24
N PRO A 453 2.38 34.05 10.46
CA PRO A 453 3.49 34.19 11.40
C PRO A 453 3.19 33.56 12.78
N ASP A 454 2.32 32.54 12.87
CA ASP A 454 1.87 31.97 14.16
C ASP A 454 2.00 30.44 14.31
N ASP A 455 2.26 29.69 13.23
CA ASP A 455 2.57 28.26 13.35
C ASP A 455 3.97 28.00 13.93
N PRO A 456 4.12 26.99 14.81
CA PRO A 456 5.41 26.65 15.37
C PRO A 456 6.33 26.13 14.27
N GLN A 457 7.55 26.67 14.21
CA GLN A 457 8.52 26.28 13.19
C GLN A 457 9.06 24.87 13.45
N ALA A 458 9.33 24.12 12.40
CA ALA A 458 9.91 22.78 12.52
C ALA A 458 11.28 22.85 13.25
N GLY A 459 11.50 21.93 14.20
CA GLY A 459 12.64 21.97 15.12
C GLY A 459 12.44 22.78 16.41
N TYR A 460 11.30 23.48 16.57
CA TYR A 460 10.99 24.18 17.82
C TYR A 460 10.69 23.20 18.96
N GLY A 461 11.10 23.54 20.18
CA GLY A 461 10.87 22.74 21.39
C GLY A 461 11.93 21.66 21.66
N TYR A 462 12.83 21.36 20.71
CA TYR A 462 13.96 20.46 20.94
C TYR A 462 15.04 21.11 21.80
N ILE A 463 15.45 20.41 22.86
CA ILE A 463 16.61 20.73 23.70
C ILE A 463 17.66 19.65 23.48
N ALA A 464 18.81 20.05 22.92
CA ALA A 464 19.96 19.19 22.76
C ALA A 464 20.56 18.78 24.11
N ASN A 465 21.03 17.54 24.20
CA ASN A 465 21.81 17.07 25.34
C ASN A 465 23.31 17.33 25.08
N ASP A 466 23.96 18.03 26.00
CA ASP A 466 25.27 18.71 25.81
C ASP A 466 26.49 17.75 25.67
N THR A 467 26.25 16.45 25.54
CA THR A 467 27.27 15.38 25.69
C THR A 467 27.25 14.31 24.60
N THR A 468 26.25 14.24 23.71
CA THR A 468 26.06 13.07 22.84
C THR A 468 26.43 13.29 21.37
N LYS A 469 27.23 12.36 20.83
CA LYS A 469 27.43 12.17 19.39
C LYS A 469 26.21 11.45 18.80
N GLU A 470 25.62 11.97 17.71
CA GLU A 470 24.62 11.21 16.96
C GLU A 470 25.29 10.09 16.15
N GLU A 471 24.69 8.90 16.11
CA GLU A 471 25.20 7.75 15.36
C GLU A 471 24.27 7.40 14.21
N THR A 472 24.82 7.30 12.99
CA THR A 472 24.06 7.00 11.77
C THR A 472 24.36 5.59 11.31
N PHE A 473 23.29 4.84 11.07
CA PHE A 473 23.30 3.47 10.60
C PHE A 473 22.63 3.41 9.22
N PHE A 474 23.33 2.87 8.23
CA PHE A 474 22.89 2.78 6.84
C PHE A 474 22.43 1.36 6.52
N TYR A 475 21.25 1.25 5.90
CA TYR A 475 20.61 -0.04 5.63
C TYR A 475 20.93 -0.55 4.22
N HIS A 476 21.39 -1.78 4.14
CA HIS A 476 21.65 -2.49 2.88
C HIS A 476 20.65 -3.62 2.72
N SER A 477 19.55 -3.31 2.07
CA SER A 477 18.46 -4.26 1.84
C SER A 477 18.68 -5.20 0.65
N ASP A 478 18.04 -6.36 0.68
CA ASP A 478 17.83 -7.26 -0.45
C ASP A 478 16.83 -6.70 -1.49
N HIS A 479 16.37 -7.57 -2.41
CA HIS A 479 15.38 -7.22 -3.45
C HIS A 479 13.96 -7.01 -2.92
N LEU A 480 13.62 -7.51 -1.72
CA LEU A 480 12.34 -7.31 -1.04
C LEU A 480 12.33 -6.08 -0.12
N GLY A 481 13.47 -5.40 0.03
CA GLY A 481 13.64 -4.33 1.01
C GLY A 481 13.98 -4.83 2.43
N SER A 482 14.12 -6.14 2.63
CA SER A 482 14.55 -6.72 3.91
C SER A 482 16.01 -6.38 4.19
N THR A 483 16.31 -5.97 5.42
CA THR A 483 17.67 -5.60 5.83
C THR A 483 18.61 -6.79 5.72
N SER A 484 19.67 -6.74 4.91
CA SER A 484 20.70 -7.80 4.87
C SER A 484 21.93 -7.43 5.69
N TYR A 485 22.39 -6.19 5.56
CA TYR A 485 23.50 -5.65 6.35
C TYR A 485 23.17 -4.24 6.84
N ILE A 486 23.77 -3.85 7.97
CA ILE A 486 23.79 -2.47 8.44
C ILE A 486 25.23 -2.03 8.65
N THR A 487 25.54 -0.79 8.30
CA THR A 487 26.88 -0.19 8.48
C THR A 487 26.84 1.17 9.18
N ASP A 488 27.87 1.49 9.98
CA ASP A 488 28.00 2.76 10.71
C ASP A 488 28.50 3.95 9.87
N ASP A 489 28.83 5.07 10.54
CA ASP A 489 29.36 6.30 9.96
C ASP A 489 30.71 6.17 9.24
N LYS A 490 31.40 5.02 9.39
CA LYS A 490 32.70 4.69 8.80
C LYS A 490 32.65 3.44 7.92
N ALA A 491 31.44 3.00 7.55
CA ALA A 491 31.19 1.78 6.80
C ALA A 491 31.65 0.48 7.50
N ASN A 492 31.83 0.47 8.84
CA ASN A 492 31.99 -0.78 9.58
C ASN A 492 30.65 -1.54 9.58
N ILE A 493 30.68 -2.85 9.39
CA ILE A 493 29.49 -3.71 9.47
C ILE A 493 29.10 -3.85 10.94
N THR A 494 27.87 -3.45 11.28
CA THR A 494 27.33 -3.48 12.65
C THR A 494 26.24 -4.53 12.86
N GLN A 495 25.55 -4.93 11.79
CA GLN A 495 24.51 -5.97 11.83
C GLN A 495 24.49 -6.77 10.52
N TYR A 496 24.12 -8.04 10.62
CA TYR A 496 23.79 -8.94 9.51
C TYR A 496 22.57 -9.79 9.87
N ASP A 497 21.54 -9.74 9.01
CA ASP A 497 20.34 -10.56 9.13
C ASP A 497 20.25 -11.51 7.93
N ALA A 498 19.69 -12.69 8.13
CA ALA A 498 19.22 -13.55 7.05
C ALA A 498 17.85 -14.15 7.42
N TYR A 499 16.96 -14.29 6.44
CA TYR A 499 15.57 -14.68 6.67
C TYR A 499 15.23 -16.04 6.05
N LEU A 500 14.27 -16.72 6.68
CA LEU A 500 13.42 -17.73 6.07
C LEU A 500 12.35 -17.05 5.18
N PRO A 501 11.71 -17.77 4.25
CA PRO A 501 10.89 -17.14 3.21
C PRO A 501 9.76 -16.22 3.68
N TYR A 502 9.16 -16.48 4.84
CA TYR A 502 8.05 -15.70 5.41
C TYR A 502 8.50 -14.70 6.50
N GLY A 503 9.80 -14.46 6.65
CA GLY A 503 10.34 -13.38 7.49
C GLY A 503 10.88 -13.78 8.87
N GLU A 504 10.82 -15.07 9.24
CA GLU A 504 11.53 -15.55 10.43
C GLU A 504 13.04 -15.35 10.24
N LEU A 505 13.74 -14.88 11.27
CA LEU A 505 15.20 -14.74 11.24
C LEU A 505 15.86 -16.13 11.25
N LEU A 506 16.57 -16.47 10.18
CA LEU A 506 17.49 -17.62 10.11
C LEU A 506 18.83 -17.30 10.80
N VAL A 507 19.27 -16.06 10.68
CA VAL A 507 20.47 -15.49 11.32
C VAL A 507 20.17 -14.07 11.74
N ASP A 508 20.60 -13.69 12.94
CA ASP A 508 20.61 -12.32 13.46
C ASP A 508 21.97 -12.15 14.17
N GLU A 509 22.85 -11.30 13.64
CA GLU A 509 24.18 -11.04 14.20
C GLU A 509 24.41 -9.53 14.30
N HIS A 510 24.68 -9.03 15.50
CA HIS A 510 24.99 -7.62 15.76
C HIS A 510 26.31 -7.46 16.52
N SER A 511 26.99 -6.33 16.31
CA SER A 511 28.20 -5.94 17.06
C SER A 511 28.12 -4.55 17.70
N SER A 512 27.08 -3.77 17.39
CA SER A 512 26.69 -2.57 18.13
C SER A 512 25.96 -2.94 19.43
N SER A 513 25.91 -2.00 20.37
CA SER A 513 24.95 -2.03 21.49
C SER A 513 23.51 -1.75 21.06
N GLU A 514 23.33 -1.42 19.79
CA GLU A 514 22.07 -1.10 19.14
C GLU A 514 21.68 -2.24 18.21
N ASP A 515 20.55 -2.88 18.47
CA ASP A 515 19.81 -3.66 17.47
C ASP A 515 18.76 -2.74 16.83
N LEU A 516 18.66 -2.78 15.51
CA LEU A 516 17.74 -1.94 14.76
C LEU A 516 16.52 -2.78 14.33
N PRO A 517 15.30 -2.44 14.81
CA PRO A 517 14.14 -3.33 14.73
C PRO A 517 13.52 -3.41 13.32
N TYR A 518 14.13 -2.81 12.31
CA TYR A 518 13.59 -2.76 10.95
C TYR A 518 14.25 -3.85 10.10
N LYS A 519 13.62 -5.02 10.04
CA LYS A 519 14.21 -6.28 9.55
C LYS A 519 13.56 -6.73 8.22
N PHE A 520 12.73 -7.76 8.20
CA PHE A 520 12.03 -8.25 6.99
C PHE A 520 11.18 -7.16 6.31
N ASN A 521 11.29 -7.02 4.97
CA ASN A 521 10.68 -5.96 4.15
C ASN A 521 10.89 -4.52 4.66
N GLY A 522 11.92 -4.28 5.50
CA GLY A 522 12.14 -3.00 6.17
C GLY A 522 11.05 -2.65 7.20
N LYS A 523 10.19 -3.61 7.57
CA LYS A 523 9.13 -3.46 8.58
C LYS A 523 9.66 -3.65 9.99
N GLN A 524 8.96 -3.05 10.95
CA GLN A 524 9.35 -3.13 12.34
C GLN A 524 8.98 -4.50 12.90
N PHE A 525 9.98 -5.23 13.38
CA PHE A 525 9.81 -6.42 14.19
C PHE A 525 9.57 -5.99 15.64
N ASP A 526 8.43 -6.39 16.20
CA ASP A 526 8.14 -6.29 17.62
C ASP A 526 8.67 -7.57 18.28
N GLU A 527 9.92 -7.54 18.73
CA GLU A 527 10.59 -8.68 19.41
C GLU A 527 9.74 -9.22 20.57
N GLU A 528 9.01 -8.34 21.26
CA GLU A 528 8.17 -8.67 22.39
C GLU A 528 6.94 -9.55 22.05
N THR A 529 6.51 -9.59 20.78
CA THR A 529 5.40 -10.45 20.29
C THR A 529 5.79 -11.38 19.14
N GLY A 530 6.97 -11.20 18.55
CA GLY A 530 7.43 -11.91 17.36
C GLY A 530 6.68 -11.55 16.08
N LEU A 531 6.03 -10.38 16.02
CA LEU A 531 5.21 -9.92 14.89
C LEU A 531 5.90 -8.79 14.12
N TYR A 532 5.63 -8.71 12.81
CA TYR A 532 6.00 -7.54 12.01
C TYR A 532 4.80 -6.60 11.83
N TYR A 533 4.96 -5.32 12.19
CA TYR A 533 3.95 -4.29 11.93
C TYR A 533 4.09 -3.73 10.50
N TYR A 534 3.04 -3.91 9.68
CA TYR A 534 3.05 -3.45 8.29
C TYR A 534 2.32 -2.11 8.06
N GLY A 535 1.32 -1.79 8.88
CA GLY A 535 0.44 -0.63 8.74
C GLY A 535 -0.97 -0.97 9.21
N ALA A 536 -1.74 -1.64 8.35
CA ALA A 536 -3.09 -2.12 8.65
C ALA A 536 -3.12 -3.47 9.39
N ARG A 537 -2.13 -4.34 9.16
CA ARG A 537 -2.05 -5.69 9.75
C ARG A 537 -0.70 -5.99 10.39
N TYR A 538 -0.67 -7.05 11.20
CA TYR A 538 0.54 -7.64 11.77
C TYR A 538 0.82 -9.00 11.14
N LEU A 539 2.01 -9.20 10.59
CA LEU A 539 2.43 -10.50 10.05
C LEU A 539 3.01 -11.34 11.19
N ASN A 540 2.50 -12.56 11.36
CA ASN A 540 3.18 -13.61 12.13
C ASN A 540 4.04 -14.44 11.15
N PRO A 541 5.37 -14.26 11.14
CA PRO A 541 6.23 -14.93 10.17
C PRO A 541 6.33 -16.44 10.41
N MET A 542 6.18 -16.88 11.67
CA MET A 542 6.24 -18.29 12.06
C MET A 542 5.04 -19.07 11.49
N THR A 543 3.82 -18.56 11.66
CA THR A 543 2.61 -19.16 11.09
C THR A 543 2.44 -18.86 9.60
N SER A 544 3.20 -17.90 9.05
CA SER A 544 3.14 -17.45 7.65
C SER A 544 1.83 -16.77 7.26
N LEU A 545 1.17 -16.16 8.26
CA LEU A 545 -0.18 -15.60 8.16
C LEU A 545 -0.25 -14.21 8.81
N TRP A 546 -1.17 -13.39 8.30
CA TRP A 546 -1.61 -12.16 8.95
C TRP A 546 -2.42 -12.46 10.22
N TYR A 547 -2.29 -11.57 11.21
CA TYR A 547 -3.28 -11.38 12.27
C TYR A 547 -4.24 -10.25 11.86
N GLY A 548 -5.53 -10.50 12.08
CA GLY A 548 -6.64 -9.68 11.57
C GLY A 548 -7.06 -10.10 10.16
N VAL A 549 -8.34 -9.91 9.84
CA VAL A 549 -8.88 -10.12 8.48
C VAL A 549 -8.38 -9.03 7.55
N ASP A 550 -8.07 -9.38 6.29
CA ASP A 550 -7.75 -8.41 5.24
C ASP A 550 -8.84 -7.32 5.11
N PRO A 551 -8.52 -6.02 5.30
CA PRO A 551 -9.47 -4.93 5.10
C PRO A 551 -10.06 -4.88 3.68
N LEU A 552 -9.38 -5.50 2.70
CA LEU A 552 -9.82 -5.66 1.31
C LEU A 552 -10.22 -7.11 0.99
N ALA A 553 -10.58 -7.96 1.96
CA ALA A 553 -10.96 -9.37 1.74
C ALA A 553 -12.01 -9.56 0.62
N GLU A 554 -13.00 -8.67 0.52
CA GLU A 554 -14.03 -8.72 -0.53
C GLU A 554 -13.48 -8.53 -1.96
N LYS A 555 -12.31 -7.88 -2.11
CA LYS A 555 -11.56 -7.75 -3.38
C LYS A 555 -10.93 -9.09 -3.79
N TYR A 556 -10.65 -9.95 -2.82
CA TYR A 556 -9.82 -11.15 -2.94
C TYR A 556 -10.59 -12.45 -2.66
N GLN A 557 -11.80 -12.57 -3.21
CA GLN A 557 -12.70 -13.74 -3.03
C GLN A 557 -12.11 -15.12 -3.40
N PHE A 558 -10.94 -15.17 -4.05
CA PHE A 558 -10.20 -16.37 -4.42
C PHE A 558 -9.01 -16.68 -3.48
N LEU A 559 -8.76 -15.85 -2.47
CA LEU A 559 -7.63 -15.91 -1.53
C LEU A 559 -8.16 -15.83 -0.09
N GLY A 560 -7.58 -16.60 0.83
CA GLY A 560 -7.95 -16.53 2.24
C GLY A 560 -7.46 -15.23 2.89
N SER A 561 -8.31 -14.57 3.68
CA SER A 561 -8.07 -13.21 4.23
C SER A 561 -6.86 -13.08 5.17
N TYR A 562 -6.17 -14.17 5.48
CA TYR A 562 -4.98 -14.21 6.34
C TYR A 562 -3.71 -14.60 5.58
N VAL A 563 -3.81 -14.98 4.30
CA VAL A 563 -2.67 -15.44 3.50
C VAL A 563 -1.72 -14.29 3.26
N TYR A 564 -0.42 -14.50 3.50
CA TYR A 564 0.61 -13.50 3.19
C TYR A 564 1.09 -13.64 1.75
N CYS A 565 0.99 -12.55 0.98
CA CYS A 565 1.58 -12.37 -0.34
C CYS A 565 1.19 -13.46 -1.35
N SER A 566 -0.09 -13.88 -1.38
CA SER A 566 -0.62 -14.97 -2.21
C SER A 566 0.21 -16.27 -2.10
N ALA A 567 0.82 -16.50 -0.93
CA ALA A 567 1.78 -17.57 -0.66
C ALA A 567 3.05 -17.57 -1.55
N ASN A 568 3.48 -16.40 -2.06
CA ASN A 568 4.76 -16.21 -2.77
C ASN A 568 5.57 -15.03 -2.20
N PRO A 569 6.09 -15.15 -0.96
CA PRO A 569 6.75 -14.06 -0.24
C PRO A 569 8.15 -13.71 -0.79
N ILE A 570 8.70 -14.55 -1.68
CA ILE A 570 10.03 -14.32 -2.29
C ILE A 570 9.94 -13.34 -3.48
N LYS A 571 8.75 -13.20 -4.09
CA LYS A 571 8.47 -12.37 -5.26
C LYS A 571 7.56 -11.17 -4.94
N ILE A 572 6.59 -11.37 -4.03
CA ILE A 572 5.52 -10.42 -3.73
C ILE A 572 5.81 -9.77 -2.37
N ILE A 573 5.45 -8.49 -2.26
CA ILE A 573 5.53 -7.68 -1.05
C ILE A 573 4.16 -7.05 -0.83
N ASP A 574 3.60 -7.17 0.37
CA ASP A 574 2.57 -6.27 0.86
C ASP A 574 3.26 -5.05 1.49
N VAL A 575 2.92 -3.84 1.04
CA VAL A 575 3.64 -2.61 1.45
C VAL A 575 3.02 -1.95 2.67
N ASP A 576 1.74 -2.16 2.96
CA ASP A 576 1.03 -1.49 4.07
C ASP A 576 0.14 -2.43 4.89
N GLY A 577 0.00 -3.69 4.49
CA GLY A 577 -0.89 -4.65 5.10
C GLY A 577 -2.33 -4.57 4.56
N ASN A 578 -2.62 -3.81 3.50
CA ASN A 578 -3.97 -3.71 2.92
C ASN A 578 -4.10 -4.42 1.57
N ASP A 579 -3.09 -4.36 0.71
CA ASP A 579 -3.27 -4.70 -0.70
C ASP A 579 -2.06 -5.43 -1.29
N GLU A 580 -2.26 -6.70 -1.62
CA GLU A 580 -1.29 -7.45 -2.41
C GLU A 580 -1.20 -6.85 -3.82
N PHE A 581 0.01 -6.40 -4.14
CA PHE A 581 0.42 -5.59 -5.28
C PHE A 581 0.14 -4.10 -5.08
N HIS A 582 1.17 -3.34 -4.67
CA HIS A 582 1.84 -2.25 -5.43
C HIS A 582 2.57 -1.26 -4.47
N VAL A 583 3.86 -1.30 -4.08
CA VAL A 583 5.17 -1.83 -4.57
C VAL A 583 5.96 -0.98 -5.61
N ASN A 584 7.30 -1.01 -5.54
CA ASN A 584 8.31 -0.57 -6.53
C ASN A 584 9.54 -1.56 -6.47
N GLY A 585 10.60 -1.54 -7.30
CA GLY A 585 11.01 -0.56 -8.32
C GLY A 585 11.74 -1.15 -9.54
N ASN A 586 13.03 -1.53 -9.55
CA ASN A 586 13.65 -2.59 -8.72
C ASN A 586 12.88 -3.94 -8.69
N GLY A 587 11.85 -4.09 -9.53
CA GLY A 587 11.11 -5.36 -9.74
C GLY A 587 9.57 -5.26 -9.80
N ASN A 588 8.97 -4.06 -9.73
CA ASN A 588 7.51 -3.86 -9.59
C ASN A 588 6.99 -2.60 -10.35
N ILE A 589 5.77 -2.48 -10.89
CA ILE A 589 4.41 -2.92 -10.47
C ILE A 589 3.81 -1.97 -9.39
N ILE A 590 2.99 -0.97 -9.78
CA ILE A 590 2.65 0.25 -8.99
C ILE A 590 1.12 0.61 -8.96
N LYS A 591 0.63 1.26 -7.88
CA LYS A 591 -0.78 1.34 -7.38
C LYS A 591 -1.85 1.63 -8.44
N VAL A 592 -2.70 0.64 -8.75
CA VAL A 592 -4.00 0.86 -9.39
C VAL A 592 -5.03 1.25 -8.32
N VAL A 593 -5.57 2.47 -8.40
CA VAL A 593 -6.59 2.93 -7.45
C VAL A 593 -7.97 2.44 -7.89
N ASN A 594 -8.49 1.42 -7.22
CA ASN A 594 -9.89 1.00 -7.34
C ASN A 594 -10.78 1.75 -6.32
N ASN A 595 -10.92 3.07 -6.49
CA ASN A 595 -11.77 3.94 -5.66
C ASN A 595 -13.27 3.85 -6.05
N ASN A 596 -13.77 2.64 -6.33
CA ASN A 596 -15.07 2.38 -6.98
C ASN A 596 -15.28 3.04 -8.36
N SER A 597 -14.30 3.75 -8.91
CA SER A 597 -14.34 4.24 -10.29
C SER A 597 -14.38 3.09 -11.30
N ALA A 598 -15.10 3.31 -12.41
CA ALA A 598 -15.02 2.44 -13.58
C ALA A 598 -13.75 2.71 -14.43
N ASN A 599 -13.07 3.84 -14.21
CA ASN A 599 -11.83 4.18 -14.90
C ASN A 599 -10.59 3.64 -14.17
N ILE A 600 -9.68 3.04 -14.92
CA ILE A 600 -8.39 2.53 -14.48
C ILE A 600 -7.46 3.72 -14.24
N THR A 601 -7.17 4.03 -12.98
CA THR A 601 -6.23 5.08 -12.58
C THR A 601 -4.97 4.45 -12.01
N ILE A 602 -3.83 4.76 -12.61
CA ILE A 602 -2.50 4.33 -12.18
C ILE A 602 -1.86 5.51 -11.46
N VAL A 603 -1.30 5.25 -10.28
CA VAL A 603 -0.57 6.23 -9.48
C VAL A 603 0.92 5.91 -9.57
N SER A 604 1.74 6.91 -9.84
CA SER A 604 3.20 6.81 -9.86
C SER A 604 3.78 6.93 -8.44
N PRO A 605 5.06 6.54 -8.20
CA PRO A 605 5.70 6.67 -6.90
C PRO A 605 5.79 8.11 -6.35
N ASP A 606 5.74 9.11 -7.23
CA ASP A 606 5.70 10.54 -6.89
C ASP A 606 4.28 11.05 -6.55
N GLY A 607 3.28 10.16 -6.51
CA GLY A 607 1.88 10.49 -6.27
C GLY A 607 1.12 11.03 -7.49
N SER A 608 1.78 11.23 -8.64
CA SER A 608 1.12 11.64 -9.87
C SER A 608 0.13 10.57 -10.37
N LYS A 609 -0.96 11.00 -11.01
CA LYS A 609 -2.06 10.12 -11.44
C LYS A 609 -2.25 10.20 -12.94
N LYS A 610 -2.41 9.06 -13.61
CA LYS A 610 -2.72 8.93 -15.04
C LYS A 610 -3.75 7.83 -15.26
N TYR A 611 -4.61 7.96 -16.26
CA TYR A 611 -5.44 6.84 -16.70
C TYR A 611 -4.64 5.89 -17.59
N PHE A 612 -5.12 4.65 -17.71
CA PHE A 612 -4.57 3.63 -18.62
C PHE A 612 -4.40 4.14 -20.07
N SER A 613 -5.35 4.94 -20.56
CA SER A 613 -5.30 5.58 -21.88
C SER A 613 -4.28 6.71 -22.04
N ASP A 614 -3.64 7.16 -20.97
CA ASP A 614 -2.82 8.39 -20.97
C ASP A 614 -1.31 8.07 -21.04
N TYR A 615 -0.96 6.78 -21.05
CA TYR A 615 0.41 6.30 -21.17
C TYR A 615 0.80 6.22 -22.65
N GLU A 616 1.74 7.05 -23.09
CA GLU A 616 2.28 6.95 -24.44
C GLU A 616 3.10 5.65 -24.56
N THR A 617 2.61 4.69 -25.33
CA THR A 617 3.25 3.37 -25.55
C THR A 617 4.12 3.37 -26.80
N LYS A 618 3.86 4.28 -27.74
CA LYS A 618 4.60 4.44 -28.99
C LYS A 618 6.07 4.78 -28.75
N SER A 619 6.94 4.24 -29.60
CA SER A 619 8.36 4.60 -29.61
C SER A 619 8.61 5.98 -30.20
N ILE A 620 9.56 6.73 -29.64
CA ILE A 620 10.14 7.91 -30.29
C ILE A 620 11.27 7.50 -31.26
N PHE A 621 11.88 8.50 -31.92
CA PHE A 621 12.71 8.39 -33.12
C PHE A 621 13.71 7.20 -33.11
N LEU A 622 13.81 6.49 -34.24
CA LEU A 622 14.66 5.30 -34.47
C LEU A 622 14.38 4.06 -33.59
N GLY A 623 13.21 3.96 -32.94
CA GLY A 623 12.83 2.76 -32.17
C GLY A 623 13.24 2.80 -30.69
N TRP A 624 13.47 3.99 -30.14
CA TRP A 624 13.85 4.21 -28.75
C TRP A 624 12.65 4.77 -27.95
N GLY A 625 12.47 4.35 -26.69
CA GLY A 625 11.57 5.00 -25.73
C GLY A 625 10.30 4.24 -25.32
N ASN A 626 9.65 4.76 -24.26
CA ASN A 626 8.36 4.35 -23.70
C ASN A 626 8.20 2.87 -23.25
N GLY A 627 9.31 2.17 -22.99
CA GLY A 627 9.31 0.79 -22.44
C GLY A 627 8.52 0.65 -21.14
N LYS A 628 8.76 1.54 -20.17
CA LYS A 628 8.00 1.62 -18.91
C LYS A 628 6.49 1.72 -19.12
N ASN A 629 6.07 2.64 -19.98
CA ASN A 629 4.66 2.89 -20.25
C ASN A 629 4.02 1.63 -20.83
N ARG A 630 4.73 0.92 -21.73
CA ARG A 630 4.32 -0.40 -22.19
C ARG A 630 4.25 -1.41 -21.04
N GLN A 631 5.27 -1.55 -20.20
CA GLN A 631 5.23 -2.54 -19.12
C GLN A 631 4.12 -2.27 -18.09
N ILE A 632 3.85 -1.00 -17.77
CA ILE A 632 2.73 -0.60 -16.90
C ILE A 632 1.40 -1.02 -17.51
N ILE A 633 1.17 -0.71 -18.78
CA ILE A 633 -0.07 -1.05 -19.51
C ILE A 633 -0.21 -2.57 -19.69
N ALA A 634 0.89 -3.29 -19.96
CA ALA A 634 0.92 -4.76 -20.01
C ALA A 634 0.53 -5.36 -18.65
N ASN A 635 1.14 -4.92 -17.56
CA ASN A 635 0.87 -5.43 -16.21
C ASN A 635 -0.59 -5.20 -15.81
N VAL A 636 -1.13 -4.01 -16.09
CA VAL A 636 -2.53 -3.67 -15.75
C VAL A 636 -3.53 -4.40 -16.65
N ALA A 637 -3.20 -4.61 -17.93
CA ALA A 637 -4.00 -5.45 -18.83
C ALA A 637 -3.98 -6.93 -18.39
N ALA A 638 -2.82 -7.47 -18.05
CA ALA A 638 -2.66 -8.84 -17.54
C ALA A 638 -3.38 -9.05 -16.20
N TYR A 639 -3.38 -8.05 -15.31
CA TYR A 639 -4.19 -8.07 -14.08
C TYR A 639 -5.68 -8.23 -14.40
N TYR A 640 -6.22 -7.41 -15.29
CA TYR A 640 -7.63 -7.48 -15.67
C TYR A 640 -7.99 -8.70 -16.53
N ALA A 641 -7.04 -9.23 -17.30
CA ALA A 641 -7.17 -10.51 -18.01
C ALA A 641 -7.30 -11.68 -17.04
N LYS A 642 -6.39 -11.76 -16.05
CA LYS A 642 -6.41 -12.78 -14.99
C LYS A 642 -7.71 -12.71 -14.18
N ALA A 643 -8.20 -11.50 -13.87
CA ALA A 643 -9.45 -11.28 -13.15
C ALA A 643 -10.71 -11.82 -13.86
N ILE A 644 -10.64 -12.14 -15.16
CA ILE A 644 -11.73 -12.75 -15.93
C ILE A 644 -11.37 -14.13 -16.51
N GLY A 645 -10.28 -14.74 -16.05
CA GLY A 645 -9.90 -16.12 -16.38
C GLY A 645 -9.19 -16.33 -17.73
N ILE A 646 -8.71 -15.26 -18.38
CA ILE A 646 -7.92 -15.35 -19.62
C ILE A 646 -6.58 -16.05 -19.34
N LYS A 647 -6.17 -16.93 -20.25
CA LYS A 647 -4.93 -17.72 -20.15
C LYS A 647 -3.87 -17.35 -21.18
N ALA A 648 -4.23 -16.63 -22.24
CA ALA A 648 -3.28 -16.08 -23.18
C ALA A 648 -2.30 -15.10 -22.50
N THR A 649 -1.08 -14.98 -23.04
CA THR A 649 -0.18 -13.91 -22.63
C THR A 649 -0.79 -12.57 -23.03
N VAL A 650 -0.90 -11.62 -22.10
CA VAL A 650 -1.45 -10.28 -22.39
C VAL A 650 -0.37 -9.22 -22.21
N GLY A 651 -0.24 -8.32 -23.18
CA GLY A 651 0.73 -7.24 -23.15
C GLY A 651 0.32 -6.04 -24.01
N THR A 652 1.30 -5.17 -24.30
CA THR A 652 1.11 -4.01 -25.18
C THR A 652 2.36 -3.76 -26.01
N ILE A 653 2.17 -3.17 -27.18
CA ILE A 653 3.22 -2.85 -28.14
C ILE A 653 3.20 -1.36 -28.48
N GLY A 654 4.34 -0.86 -28.96
CA GLY A 654 4.50 0.54 -29.37
C GLY A 654 4.17 0.80 -30.84
N GLU A 655 3.58 -0.17 -31.55
CA GLU A 655 3.19 -0.03 -32.95
C GLU A 655 1.89 0.76 -33.06
N ILE A 656 1.82 1.69 -34.02
CA ILE A 656 0.54 2.32 -34.36
C ILE A 656 -0.30 1.33 -35.15
N ARG A 657 -1.48 1.03 -34.62
CA ARG A 657 -2.54 0.34 -35.37
C ARG A 657 -3.80 1.19 -35.34
N LYS A 658 -4.28 1.56 -36.51
CA LYS A 658 -5.53 2.31 -36.65
C LYS A 658 -6.70 1.35 -36.42
N ASP A 659 -7.71 1.84 -35.72
CA ASP A 659 -8.99 1.15 -35.51
C ASP A 659 -8.92 -0.21 -34.76
N GLU A 660 -7.78 -0.54 -34.12
CA GLU A 660 -7.60 -1.72 -33.27
C GLU A 660 -7.43 -1.31 -31.80
N THR A 661 -8.30 -1.80 -30.90
CA THR A 661 -8.17 -1.58 -29.45
C THR A 661 -7.24 -2.61 -28.79
N ALA A 662 -7.30 -3.86 -29.23
CA ALA A 662 -6.33 -4.92 -28.98
C ALA A 662 -6.39 -5.90 -30.15
N TYR A 663 -5.42 -6.82 -30.24
CA TYR A 663 -5.45 -7.91 -31.23
C TYR A 663 -4.73 -9.16 -30.72
N TYR A 664 -5.17 -10.33 -31.16
CA TYR A 664 -4.47 -11.61 -30.99
C TYR A 664 -3.38 -11.83 -32.06
N GLU A 665 -2.17 -12.23 -31.65
CA GLU A 665 -1.04 -12.59 -32.51
C GLU A 665 -0.78 -14.12 -32.50
N PRO A 666 -1.08 -14.84 -33.59
CA PRO A 666 -0.88 -16.30 -33.66
C PRO A 666 0.58 -16.78 -33.66
N LYS A 667 1.57 -15.88 -33.79
CA LYS A 667 3.00 -16.26 -33.76
C LYS A 667 3.53 -16.50 -32.34
N ASP A 668 3.04 -15.74 -31.36
CA ASP A 668 3.46 -15.82 -29.95
C ASP A 668 2.32 -16.22 -29.01
N ASN A 669 1.11 -16.45 -29.55
CA ASN A 669 -0.12 -16.72 -28.80
C ASN A 669 -0.51 -15.61 -27.81
N GLY A 670 -0.06 -14.37 -28.07
CA GLY A 670 -0.31 -13.21 -27.22
C GLY A 670 -1.49 -12.35 -27.66
N ILE A 671 -2.09 -11.67 -26.69
CA ILE A 671 -3.06 -10.57 -26.89
C ILE A 671 -2.33 -9.25 -26.63
N TRP A 672 -2.31 -8.38 -27.63
CA TRP A 672 -1.50 -7.17 -27.63
C TRP A 672 -2.36 -5.92 -27.78
N ILE A 673 -2.17 -4.96 -26.88
CA ILE A 673 -2.78 -3.63 -26.95
C ILE A 673 -1.83 -2.71 -27.75
N PRO A 674 -2.20 -2.20 -28.93
CA PRO A 674 -1.35 -1.32 -29.73
C PRO A 674 -1.38 0.13 -29.24
N ALA A 675 -0.57 0.98 -29.88
CA ALA A 675 -0.72 2.43 -29.78
C ALA A 675 -1.75 2.93 -30.82
N GLY A 676 -2.61 3.86 -30.43
CA GLY A 676 -3.42 4.65 -31.36
C GLY A 676 -2.60 5.74 -32.05
N GLU A 677 -3.24 6.56 -32.90
CA GLU A 677 -2.55 7.61 -33.67
C GLU A 677 -1.80 8.62 -32.78
N ASN A 678 -2.35 8.94 -31.61
CA ASN A 678 -1.78 9.84 -30.62
C ASN A 678 -0.66 9.20 -29.77
N GLY A 679 -0.28 7.96 -30.07
CA GLY A 679 0.81 7.25 -29.39
C GLY A 679 0.44 6.55 -28.06
N THR A 680 -0.80 6.68 -27.61
CA THR A 680 -1.35 6.05 -26.39
C THR A 680 -2.34 4.92 -26.74
N PRO A 681 -2.67 3.99 -25.82
CA PRO A 681 -3.79 3.06 -25.98
C PRO A 681 -5.13 3.79 -26.21
N ASP A 682 -6.09 3.08 -26.81
CA ASP A 682 -7.42 3.62 -27.10
C ASP A 682 -8.14 4.15 -25.84
N ILE A 683 -8.78 5.31 -25.97
CA ILE A 683 -9.46 6.02 -24.87
C ILE A 683 -10.61 5.22 -24.24
N LEU A 684 -11.21 4.26 -24.97
CA LEU A 684 -12.21 3.34 -24.45
C LEU A 684 -11.63 2.39 -23.40
N LEU A 685 -10.35 2.03 -23.52
CA LEU A 685 -9.65 1.13 -22.58
C LEU A 685 -9.31 1.79 -21.25
N LYS A 686 -9.53 3.10 -21.10
CA LYS A 686 -9.49 3.75 -19.78
C LYS A 686 -10.50 3.14 -18.81
N ASN A 687 -11.57 2.52 -19.30
CA ASN A 687 -12.59 1.88 -18.48
C ASN A 687 -12.29 0.38 -18.29
N LYS A 688 -12.31 -0.10 -17.04
CA LYS A 688 -11.92 -1.47 -16.69
C LYS A 688 -12.79 -2.54 -17.34
N TYR A 689 -14.08 -2.29 -17.50
CA TYR A 689 -15.00 -3.25 -18.12
C TYR A 689 -14.88 -3.26 -19.66
N ASN A 690 -14.60 -2.11 -20.28
CA ASN A 690 -14.27 -2.04 -21.71
C ASN A 690 -12.98 -2.82 -22.00
N LEU A 691 -11.93 -2.62 -21.18
CA LEU A 691 -10.67 -3.36 -21.28
C LEU A 691 -10.88 -4.86 -21.09
N MET A 692 -11.51 -5.29 -19.99
CA MET A 692 -11.85 -6.69 -19.74
C MET A 692 -12.63 -7.32 -20.92
N ASN A 693 -13.64 -6.63 -21.46
CA ASN A 693 -14.43 -7.18 -22.56
C ASN A 693 -13.65 -7.24 -23.88
N THR A 694 -12.77 -6.27 -24.13
CA THR A 694 -11.84 -6.27 -25.28
C THR A 694 -10.88 -7.46 -25.19
N LEU A 695 -10.26 -7.66 -24.02
CA LEU A 695 -9.35 -8.80 -23.80
C LEU A 695 -10.07 -10.15 -23.94
N PHE A 696 -11.30 -10.26 -23.45
CA PHE A 696 -12.13 -11.47 -23.61
C PHE A 696 -12.53 -11.74 -25.07
N HIS A 697 -12.73 -10.68 -25.87
CA HIS A 697 -12.93 -10.81 -27.31
C HIS A 697 -11.70 -11.43 -27.97
N GLU A 698 -10.49 -10.93 -27.66
CA GLU A 698 -9.25 -11.44 -28.25
C GLU A 698 -8.87 -12.84 -27.74
N ASP A 699 -9.17 -13.19 -26.48
CA ASP A 699 -8.95 -14.55 -25.95
C ASP A 699 -9.80 -15.61 -26.68
N MET A 700 -10.94 -15.23 -27.27
CA MET A 700 -11.68 -16.16 -28.14
C MET A 700 -11.06 -16.33 -29.52
N HIS A 701 -10.36 -15.32 -30.07
CA HIS A 701 -9.52 -15.53 -31.26
C HIS A 701 -8.35 -16.47 -30.94
N PHE A 702 -7.77 -16.37 -29.74
CA PHE A 702 -6.77 -17.34 -29.24
C PHE A 702 -7.34 -18.76 -29.09
N GLN A 703 -8.44 -18.93 -28.36
CA GLN A 703 -9.05 -20.25 -28.12
C GLN A 703 -9.48 -20.96 -29.41
N ASP A 704 -10.03 -20.21 -30.37
CA ASP A 704 -10.42 -20.74 -31.68
C ASP A 704 -9.21 -20.85 -32.66
N ASN A 705 -8.04 -20.31 -32.28
CA ASN A 705 -6.84 -20.15 -33.11
C ASN A 705 -7.07 -19.41 -34.45
N HIS A 706 -7.96 -18.41 -34.45
CA HIS A 706 -8.26 -17.59 -35.62
C HIS A 706 -7.12 -16.61 -35.91
N ARG A 707 -6.66 -16.55 -37.17
CA ARG A 707 -5.60 -15.62 -37.59
C ARG A 707 -6.11 -14.20 -37.84
N GLY A 708 -6.42 -13.48 -36.75
CA GLY A 708 -6.90 -12.10 -36.78
C GLY A 708 -8.21 -11.93 -37.57
N MET A 709 -8.46 -10.72 -38.08
CA MET A 709 -9.70 -10.40 -38.84
C MET A 709 -9.84 -11.12 -40.20
N GLY A 710 -8.93 -12.03 -40.57
CA GLY A 710 -8.68 -12.43 -41.96
C GLY A 710 -9.55 -13.54 -42.55
N GLU A 711 -10.17 -14.41 -41.74
CA GLU A 711 -10.70 -15.69 -42.27
C GLU A 711 -12.18 -15.63 -42.72
N SER A 712 -13.04 -14.88 -42.03
CA SER A 712 -14.43 -14.64 -42.48
C SER A 712 -15.15 -13.59 -41.61
N HIS A 713 -15.93 -12.71 -42.24
CA HIS A 713 -16.84 -11.81 -41.52
C HIS A 713 -17.82 -12.56 -40.59
N PHE A 714 -18.22 -13.79 -40.95
CA PHE A 714 -19.09 -14.61 -40.11
C PHE A 714 -18.40 -15.10 -38.83
N LEU A 715 -17.13 -15.52 -38.93
CA LEU A 715 -16.35 -15.97 -37.78
C LEU A 715 -16.11 -14.81 -36.80
N HIS A 716 -15.71 -13.64 -37.30
CA HIS A 716 -15.51 -12.47 -36.46
C HIS A 716 -16.83 -11.98 -35.82
N ALA A 717 -17.95 -12.01 -36.55
CA ALA A 717 -19.28 -11.75 -35.96
C ALA A 717 -19.62 -12.74 -34.83
N SER A 718 -19.21 -14.02 -34.95
CA SER A 718 -19.40 -15.02 -33.89
C SER A 718 -18.61 -14.70 -32.61
N VAL A 719 -17.41 -14.14 -32.75
CA VAL A 719 -16.57 -13.71 -31.62
C VAL A 719 -17.21 -12.51 -30.94
N VAL A 720 -17.61 -11.47 -31.69
CA VAL A 720 -18.32 -10.31 -31.12
C VAL A 720 -19.62 -10.75 -30.40
N SER A 721 -20.38 -11.68 -30.98
CA SER A 721 -21.59 -12.20 -30.32
C SER A 721 -21.30 -12.91 -29.01
N ARG A 722 -20.25 -13.72 -28.93
CA ARG A 722 -19.84 -14.36 -27.67
C ARG A 722 -19.32 -13.34 -26.65
N ALA A 723 -18.48 -12.39 -27.07
CA ALA A 723 -17.97 -11.31 -26.21
C ALA A 723 -19.11 -10.45 -25.62
N SER A 724 -20.14 -10.18 -26.42
CA SER A 724 -21.33 -9.44 -25.97
C SER A 724 -22.17 -10.20 -24.94
N SER A 725 -22.05 -11.53 -24.85
CA SER A 725 -22.78 -12.37 -23.90
C SER A 725 -22.07 -12.54 -22.56
N HIS A 726 -20.79 -12.16 -22.48
CA HIS A 726 -20.00 -12.19 -21.25
C HIS A 726 -20.47 -11.11 -20.26
N TRP A 727 -20.38 -11.38 -18.96
CA TRP A 727 -20.92 -10.49 -17.92
C TRP A 727 -20.28 -9.09 -17.94
N THR A 728 -19.00 -8.99 -18.30
CA THR A 728 -18.29 -7.71 -18.41
C THR A 728 -18.96 -6.74 -19.38
N PHE A 729 -19.61 -7.25 -20.44
CA PHE A 729 -20.28 -6.43 -21.44
C PHE A 729 -21.45 -5.63 -20.85
N ALA A 730 -22.14 -6.13 -19.82
CA ALA A 730 -23.19 -5.37 -19.12
C ALA A 730 -22.67 -4.05 -18.53
N MET A 731 -21.43 -4.08 -18.03
CA MET A 731 -20.79 -3.00 -17.28
C MET A 731 -19.96 -2.06 -18.16
N THR A 732 -19.87 -2.33 -19.48
CA THR A 732 -19.19 -1.45 -20.44
C THR A 732 -19.92 -0.13 -20.64
N THR A 733 -19.18 0.90 -21.08
CA THR A 733 -19.73 2.22 -21.43
C THR A 733 -20.72 2.14 -22.60
N GLN A 734 -21.68 3.05 -22.66
CA GLN A 734 -22.68 3.08 -23.76
C GLN A 734 -22.03 3.22 -25.14
N ASP A 735 -20.97 4.04 -25.28
CA ASP A 735 -20.23 4.20 -26.53
C ASP A 735 -19.59 2.89 -27.01
N TYR A 736 -19.03 2.10 -26.07
CA TYR A 736 -18.47 0.78 -26.36
C TYR A 736 -19.56 -0.22 -26.80
N LYS A 737 -20.73 -0.22 -26.13
CA LYS A 737 -21.89 -1.05 -26.55
C LYS A 737 -22.38 -0.67 -27.95
N ALA A 738 -22.48 0.63 -28.24
CA ALA A 738 -22.88 1.15 -29.55
C ALA A 738 -21.88 0.75 -30.64
N GLY A 739 -20.58 0.92 -30.39
CA GLY A 739 -19.51 0.51 -31.30
C GLY A 739 -19.58 -0.99 -31.63
N GLN A 740 -19.69 -1.85 -30.61
CA GLN A 740 -19.81 -3.29 -30.81
C GLN A 740 -21.11 -3.69 -31.52
N ALA A 741 -22.23 -2.99 -31.28
CA ALA A 741 -23.49 -3.20 -32.01
C ALA A 741 -23.35 -2.91 -33.52
N ILE A 742 -22.71 -1.77 -33.84
CA ILE A 742 -22.46 -1.33 -35.23
C ILE A 742 -21.50 -2.31 -35.90
N TYR A 743 -20.40 -2.67 -35.24
CA TYR A 743 -19.38 -3.56 -35.80
C TYR A 743 -19.90 -4.98 -36.03
N PHE A 744 -20.61 -5.58 -35.07
CA PHE A 744 -21.30 -6.85 -35.27
C PHE A 744 -22.27 -6.79 -36.46
N SER A 745 -23.06 -5.71 -36.55
CA SER A 745 -24.04 -5.53 -37.62
C SER A 745 -23.38 -5.42 -38.99
N GLN A 746 -22.25 -4.71 -39.10
CA GLN A 746 -21.46 -4.62 -40.32
C GLN A 746 -20.91 -6.00 -40.74
N LEU A 747 -20.33 -6.74 -39.81
CA LEU A 747 -19.80 -8.08 -40.06
C LEU A 747 -20.91 -9.05 -40.49
N ALA A 748 -22.03 -9.09 -39.77
CA ALA A 748 -23.17 -9.94 -40.09
C ALA A 748 -23.80 -9.60 -41.46
N MET A 749 -24.01 -8.32 -41.76
CA MET A 749 -24.52 -7.91 -43.08
C MET A 749 -23.53 -8.22 -44.22
N ASN A 750 -22.22 -8.12 -43.98
CA ASN A 750 -21.21 -8.48 -44.98
C ASN A 750 -21.16 -10.00 -45.20
N ALA A 751 -21.23 -10.80 -44.14
CA ALA A 751 -21.39 -12.25 -44.26
C ALA A 751 -22.67 -12.63 -45.04
N TYR A 752 -23.75 -11.87 -44.89
CA TYR A 752 -25.01 -12.13 -45.59
C TYR A 752 -25.01 -11.76 -47.08
N TYR A 753 -24.44 -10.59 -47.44
CA TYR A 753 -24.50 -10.04 -48.81
C TYR A 753 -23.22 -10.22 -49.63
N ASN A 754 -22.06 -10.38 -48.97
CA ASN A 754 -20.73 -10.55 -49.57
C ASN A 754 -20.00 -11.82 -49.06
N PRO A 755 -20.63 -13.02 -48.98
CA PRO A 755 -19.90 -14.22 -48.56
C PRO A 755 -18.77 -14.56 -49.56
N PRO A 756 -17.61 -15.08 -49.09
CA PRO A 756 -16.57 -15.62 -49.96
C PRO A 756 -17.07 -16.87 -50.70
N LYS A 757 -16.40 -17.25 -51.80
CA LYS A 757 -16.87 -18.34 -52.69
C LYS A 757 -16.85 -19.73 -52.03
N ASP A 758 -16.01 -19.87 -51.03
CA ASP A 758 -15.67 -21.04 -50.23
C ASP A 758 -16.26 -20.94 -48.80
N ALA A 759 -17.24 -20.07 -48.58
CA ALA A 759 -17.91 -19.88 -47.30
C ALA A 759 -18.52 -21.18 -46.73
N ASN A 760 -17.97 -21.67 -45.62
CA ASN A 760 -18.50 -22.81 -44.87
C ASN A 760 -19.68 -22.43 -43.94
N TYR A 761 -20.57 -21.55 -44.38
CA TYR A 761 -21.74 -21.08 -43.64
C TYR A 761 -22.85 -20.60 -44.59
N THR A 762 -24.10 -20.68 -44.16
CA THR A 762 -25.25 -20.23 -44.95
C THR A 762 -25.79 -18.88 -44.49
N LYS A 763 -26.59 -18.23 -45.34
CA LYS A 763 -27.41 -17.07 -44.96
C LYS A 763 -28.30 -17.34 -43.73
N GLN A 764 -28.80 -18.57 -43.57
CA GLN A 764 -29.62 -18.94 -42.44
C GLN A 764 -28.79 -18.95 -41.13
N ASP A 765 -27.51 -19.29 -41.20
CA ASP A 765 -26.62 -19.27 -40.03
C ASP A 765 -26.27 -17.84 -39.61
N VAL A 766 -26.15 -16.92 -40.57
CA VAL A 766 -26.06 -15.48 -40.27
C VAL A 766 -27.32 -14.97 -39.56
N LEU A 767 -28.52 -15.39 -40.01
CA LEU A 767 -29.78 -15.04 -39.34
C LEU A 767 -29.89 -15.64 -37.93
N LYS A 768 -29.46 -16.89 -37.74
CA LYS A 768 -29.34 -17.51 -36.40
C LYS A 768 -28.39 -16.71 -35.51
N LEU A 769 -27.25 -16.26 -36.05
CA LEU A 769 -26.25 -15.49 -35.31
C LEU A 769 -26.80 -14.13 -34.85
N ILE A 770 -27.51 -13.40 -35.72
CA ILE A 770 -28.23 -12.16 -35.35
C ILE A 770 -29.29 -12.44 -34.26
N SER A 771 -30.04 -13.54 -34.39
CA SER A 771 -31.04 -13.94 -33.39
C SER A 771 -30.41 -14.33 -32.05
N ASN A 772 -29.22 -14.96 -32.08
CA ASN A 772 -28.48 -15.32 -30.87
C ASN A 772 -27.93 -14.07 -30.19
N PHE A 773 -27.31 -13.15 -30.94
CA PHE A 773 -26.85 -11.85 -30.43
C PHE A 773 -27.98 -11.12 -29.69
N ASN A 774 -29.15 -10.97 -30.32
CA ASN A 774 -30.34 -10.36 -29.70
C ASN A 774 -30.84 -11.05 -28.43
N LYS A 775 -30.55 -12.36 -28.27
CA LYS A 775 -31.01 -13.16 -27.14
C LYS A 775 -30.01 -13.22 -25.98
N THR A 776 -28.71 -13.22 -26.28
CA THR A 776 -27.65 -13.51 -25.30
C THR A 776 -26.82 -12.30 -24.90
N ASN A 777 -26.81 -11.21 -25.68
CA ASN A 777 -26.03 -10.03 -25.33
C ASN A 777 -26.48 -9.44 -23.99
N LYS A 778 -25.50 -8.99 -23.19
CA LYS A 778 -25.72 -8.38 -21.87
C LYS A 778 -25.82 -6.85 -21.92
N GLY A 779 -25.77 -6.25 -23.10
CA GLY A 779 -25.76 -4.81 -23.31
C GLY A 779 -27.13 -4.20 -23.61
N ASN A 780 -28.23 -4.95 -23.46
CA ASN A 780 -29.60 -4.54 -23.83
C ASN A 780 -29.74 -4.10 -25.30
N ILE A 781 -28.93 -4.67 -26.18
CA ILE A 781 -28.88 -4.35 -27.61
C ILE A 781 -29.95 -5.15 -28.35
N ARG A 782 -30.71 -4.50 -29.22
CA ARG A 782 -31.64 -5.15 -30.17
C ARG A 782 -31.37 -4.68 -31.59
N LEU A 783 -31.15 -5.65 -32.46
CA LEU A 783 -30.89 -5.50 -33.88
C LEU A 783 -32.10 -5.99 -34.68
N TYR A 784 -32.58 -5.20 -35.63
CA TYR A 784 -33.65 -5.59 -36.55
C TYR A 784 -33.15 -5.57 -37.99
N PHE A 785 -33.06 -6.75 -38.60
CA PHE A 785 -32.57 -6.93 -39.97
C PHE A 785 -33.74 -6.93 -40.98
N ASP A 786 -33.80 -5.91 -41.83
CA ASP A 786 -34.71 -5.83 -42.97
C ASP A 786 -33.96 -6.27 -44.24
N GLU A 787 -34.12 -7.54 -44.61
CA GLU A 787 -33.49 -8.12 -45.81
C GLU A 787 -33.91 -7.38 -47.10
N LYS A 788 -35.16 -6.94 -47.19
CA LYS A 788 -35.72 -6.31 -48.40
C LYS A 788 -35.14 -4.91 -48.61
N ARG A 789 -35.09 -4.11 -47.54
CA ARG A 789 -34.51 -2.76 -47.57
C ARG A 789 -32.98 -2.75 -47.45
N LYS A 790 -32.38 -3.88 -47.06
CA LYS A 790 -30.95 -4.07 -46.77
C LYS A 790 -30.46 -3.16 -45.66
N ILE A 791 -31.20 -3.14 -44.56
CA ILE A 791 -30.97 -2.29 -43.39
C ILE A 791 -30.83 -3.16 -42.13
N MET A 792 -29.91 -2.82 -41.24
CA MET A 792 -29.93 -3.24 -39.84
C MET A 792 -30.25 -2.02 -38.97
N ASN A 793 -31.42 -2.01 -38.33
CA ASN A 793 -31.73 -1.00 -37.31
C ASN A 793 -31.12 -1.43 -35.98
N ILE A 794 -30.46 -0.50 -35.30
CA ILE A 794 -29.75 -0.74 -34.04
C ILE A 794 -30.45 0.02 -32.92
N SER A 795 -30.71 -0.64 -31.81
CA SER A 795 -31.23 0.02 -30.59
C SER A 795 -30.58 -0.52 -29.34
N ILE A 796 -30.39 0.35 -28.34
CA ILE A 796 -29.81 0.03 -27.04
C ILE A 796 -30.67 0.67 -25.95
N ASP A 797 -31.01 -0.10 -24.91
CA ASP A 797 -31.92 0.33 -23.83
C ASP A 797 -33.28 0.88 -24.36
N ASN A 798 -33.73 0.36 -25.51
CA ASN A 798 -34.89 0.78 -26.30
C ASN A 798 -34.76 2.15 -27.02
N ASN A 799 -33.61 2.84 -26.94
CA ASN A 799 -33.32 4.02 -27.76
C ASN A 799 -32.81 3.60 -29.14
N ASN A 800 -33.31 4.24 -30.20
CA ASN A 800 -32.86 3.99 -31.58
C ASN A 800 -31.53 4.71 -31.84
N LEU A 801 -30.51 3.96 -32.25
CA LEU A 801 -29.16 4.44 -32.52
C LEU A 801 -28.90 4.78 -33.99
N GLY A 802 -29.68 4.19 -34.91
CA GLY A 802 -29.49 4.37 -36.35
C GLY A 802 -29.74 3.11 -37.18
N SER A 803 -29.40 3.18 -38.46
CA SER A 803 -29.85 2.22 -39.48
C SER A 803 -28.77 1.95 -40.53
N LEU A 804 -27.84 1.03 -40.23
CA LEU A 804 -26.82 0.59 -41.19
C LEU A 804 -27.46 0.10 -42.48
N ARG A 805 -27.17 0.77 -43.60
CA ARG A 805 -27.66 0.43 -44.93
C ARG A 805 -26.55 -0.09 -45.82
N TYR A 806 -26.77 -1.27 -46.39
CA TYR A 806 -25.86 -1.87 -47.37
C TYR A 806 -26.17 -1.40 -48.80
N LYS A 807 -25.18 -0.83 -49.49
CA LYS A 807 -25.25 -0.42 -50.89
C LYS A 807 -24.64 -1.50 -51.79
N LYS A 808 -25.43 -2.02 -52.75
CA LYS A 808 -25.01 -3.10 -53.67
C LYS A 808 -24.05 -2.63 -54.78
N SER A 809 -24.11 -1.34 -55.15
CA SER A 809 -23.34 -0.72 -56.23
C SER A 809 -21.82 -0.82 -56.04
N ASP A 810 -21.41 -0.58 -54.79
CA ASP A 810 -20.04 -0.33 -54.32
C ASP A 810 -19.68 -1.25 -53.14
N LYS A 811 -20.61 -2.11 -52.72
CA LYS A 811 -20.50 -3.05 -51.58
C LYS A 811 -20.22 -2.37 -50.24
N THR A 812 -20.52 -1.08 -50.09
CA THR A 812 -20.28 -0.32 -48.86
C THR A 812 -21.45 -0.39 -47.88
N MET A 813 -21.17 -0.04 -46.63
CA MET A 813 -22.18 0.24 -45.61
C MET A 813 -22.09 1.68 -45.16
N ASN A 814 -23.25 2.27 -44.87
CA ASN A 814 -23.37 3.64 -44.38
C ASN A 814 -24.32 3.56 -43.17
N LEU A 815 -23.94 4.16 -42.04
CA LEU A 815 -24.73 4.20 -40.80
C LEU A 815 -25.90 5.18 -40.89
#